data_AF-A0A7S3JW67-F1
#
_entry.id   AF-A0A7S3JW67-F1
#
_cell.length_a   1.000
_cell.length_b   1.000
_cell.length_c   1.000
_cell.angle_alpha   90.00
_cell.angle_beta   90.00
_cell.angle_gamma   90.00
#
_symmetry.space_group_name_H-M   'P 1'
#
loop_
_entity.id
_entity.type
_entity.pdbx_description
1 polymer ?
#
loop_
_entity_poly.entity_id
_entity_poly.type
_entity_poly.pdbx_seq_one_letter_code
_entity_poly.pdbx_strand_id
1 'polypeptide(L)'
;MQAEYKRISRAREVRGIYAHDDEEATYLRQGWPKFESKEACEEFVRKCCRSEPRSNPDRRHMTQMITTLVNWEQVQKYILEAREEYNARWPPRAPTSEEIREKILDKNIWTRDVQFVDAEVKKRLSIEPHCAFRPGCVETTLKYLFWHMRNGIYVMIRANRVCIFAPFVNEEYQNMWGDRLQIIDNLDIGTYYQEKRKILGGRKEYVLESKRQWWANGNIICNEHSSKGLPAHESNLWGDRFVASLRDMLDEACKQRIIPDCEFFMNKRDYPQLKFHCSTTHNEFVEPYSFVVDGDDRDPKDDVTLPRIYRVSKSWAPVTSFYCSDRFADIPWPPSEDWEAAVGLILPPSFDYELDPKSADGITLDAKPRDLFTEANFAKFDCPWEQKQPTAFFRGTATGGGTTIADNQRLALAALSYKWQQLAALPHERITKLNFREKAARQHGLDLLLDAALVGWNKRDKKLGSKPMSFVRPDQFDFQASREHFTPIYDQSRYKYLIYVEGHCAACRYGFMMRLGSVILKVESKCVADKIWFFPLLKPYIDHIPVRADLTDLADKIRWCRENDTACRAIANNAKQLWKTYVSKEGLLDYIQLVTTRIAANFWYPAMPFLKSSLSNQHSPPTLIVNDLTPGCLGDEICARCNDDSQRRQIQTIAKEKRDLAPTNSLSSTVKVATKRAYSDTAHSEVDLRRRMRMKRAKKEEDKDESKA
;
A
#
# COMPACT_ATOMS: atom_id res chain seq x y z
N MET A 1 -20.37 -29.07 25.28
CA MET A 1 -21.40 -29.87 24.59
C MET A 1 -20.92 -30.14 23.17
N GLN A 2 -20.52 -31.39 22.88
CA GLN A 2 -20.26 -31.83 21.52
C GLN A 2 -21.61 -31.99 20.81
N ALA A 3 -22.03 -30.94 20.10
CA ALA A 3 -23.11 -31.05 19.14
C ALA A 3 -22.61 -31.90 17.97
N GLU A 4 -23.35 -32.96 17.66
CA GLU A 4 -23.10 -33.89 16.57
C GLU A 4 -22.92 -33.12 15.24
N TYR A 5 -21.75 -33.30 14.61
CA TYR A 5 -21.31 -32.53 13.44
C TYR A 5 -22.10 -32.94 12.19
N LYS A 6 -23.18 -32.22 11.86
CA LYS A 6 -23.75 -32.32 10.50
C LYS A 6 -22.85 -31.55 9.53
N ARG A 7 -22.15 -32.28 8.65
CA ARG A 7 -21.50 -31.70 7.45
C ARG A 7 -22.53 -30.85 6.70
N ILE A 8 -22.07 -29.79 6.03
CA ILE A 8 -22.88 -29.04 5.08
C ILE A 8 -23.54 -30.04 4.12
N SER A 9 -24.87 -29.93 3.93
CA SER A 9 -25.70 -31.00 3.36
C SER A 9 -25.44 -31.31 1.88
N ARG A 10 -24.44 -30.68 1.27
CA ARG A 10 -23.90 -31.00 -0.05
C ARG A 10 -22.38 -30.79 0.05
N ALA A 11 -21.59 -31.82 -0.24
CA ALA A 11 -20.15 -31.62 -0.48
C ALA A 11 -20.04 -30.61 -1.64
N ARG A 12 -19.65 -29.38 -1.31
CA ARG A 12 -19.54 -28.31 -2.30
C ARG A 12 -18.24 -28.59 -3.05
N GLU A 13 -18.33 -28.79 -4.36
CA GLU A 13 -17.23 -29.22 -5.26
C GLU A 13 -16.10 -28.18 -5.45
N VAL A 14 -15.90 -27.30 -4.48
CA VAL A 14 -14.88 -26.24 -4.47
C VAL A 14 -13.83 -26.57 -3.40
N ARG A 15 -12.60 -26.14 -3.63
CA ARG A 15 -11.42 -26.42 -2.82
C ARG A 15 -11.04 -25.21 -1.97
N GLY A 16 -10.83 -25.42 -0.67
CA GLY A 16 -10.18 -24.47 0.24
C GLY A 16 -11.02 -23.25 0.60
N ILE A 17 -12.30 -23.23 0.22
CA ILE A 17 -13.20 -22.12 0.51
C ILE A 17 -13.75 -22.20 1.94
N TYR A 18 -13.94 -23.39 2.48
CA TYR A 18 -14.75 -23.61 3.68
C TYR A 18 -13.90 -23.85 4.93
N ALA A 19 -14.56 -24.11 6.05
CA ALA A 19 -13.89 -24.54 7.28
C ALA A 19 -13.15 -25.86 7.04
N HIS A 20 -11.99 -26.06 7.70
CA HIS A 20 -11.18 -27.27 7.53
C HIS A 20 -11.98 -28.57 7.71
N ASP A 21 -12.93 -28.62 8.64
CA ASP A 21 -13.76 -29.79 8.91
C ASP A 21 -14.81 -30.07 7.79
N ASP A 22 -15.11 -29.06 6.96
CA ASP A 22 -16.01 -29.15 5.80
C ASP A 22 -15.26 -29.37 4.47
N GLU A 23 -13.92 -29.37 4.48
CA GLU A 23 -13.10 -29.62 3.28
C GLU A 23 -13.01 -31.11 2.95
N GLU A 24 -13.04 -31.46 1.66
CA GLU A 24 -12.89 -32.86 1.25
C GLU A 24 -11.42 -33.30 1.19
N ALA A 25 -10.51 -32.42 0.74
CA ALA A 25 -9.09 -32.74 0.63
C ALA A 25 -8.44 -32.90 2.02
N THR A 26 -7.79 -34.04 2.27
CA THR A 26 -7.25 -34.39 3.59
C THR A 26 -6.19 -33.41 4.09
N TYR A 27 -5.33 -32.90 3.19
CA TYR A 27 -4.32 -31.90 3.54
C TYR A 27 -4.95 -30.58 3.99
N LEU A 28 -6.11 -30.20 3.45
CA LEU A 28 -6.83 -29.02 3.91
C LEU A 28 -7.49 -29.25 5.28
N ARG A 29 -7.98 -30.46 5.59
CA ARG A 29 -8.54 -30.76 6.92
C ARG A 29 -7.51 -30.65 8.04
N GLN A 30 -6.23 -30.91 7.72
CA GLN A 30 -5.12 -30.88 8.67
C GLN A 30 -4.50 -29.49 8.85
N GLY A 31 -4.92 -28.51 8.05
CA GLY A 31 -4.34 -27.16 7.99
C GLY A 31 -3.29 -27.02 6.87
N TRP A 32 -2.94 -25.78 6.55
CA TRP A 32 -2.05 -25.48 5.42
C TRP A 32 -0.64 -26.02 5.63
N PRO A 33 -0.09 -26.80 4.67
CA PRO A 33 1.25 -27.35 4.81
C PRO A 33 2.32 -26.28 4.61
N LYS A 34 3.38 -26.39 5.41
CA LYS A 34 4.53 -25.48 5.48
C LYS A 34 5.79 -26.32 5.39
N PHE A 35 6.80 -25.85 4.65
CA PHE A 35 7.97 -26.66 4.29
C PHE A 35 9.27 -25.96 4.68
N GLU A 36 10.27 -26.74 5.08
CA GLU A 36 11.62 -26.23 5.36
C GLU A 36 12.46 -26.05 4.08
N SER A 37 12.15 -26.80 3.01
CA SER A 37 12.88 -26.77 1.74
C SER A 37 11.95 -26.55 0.54
N LYS A 38 12.53 -25.99 -0.55
CA LYS A 38 11.79 -25.78 -1.81
C LYS A 38 11.39 -27.11 -2.42
N GLU A 39 12.29 -28.08 -2.36
CA GLU A 39 12.13 -29.40 -2.98
C GLU A 39 10.93 -30.14 -2.38
N ALA A 40 10.79 -30.13 -1.04
CA ALA A 40 9.65 -30.74 -0.36
C ALA A 40 8.33 -30.02 -0.70
N CYS A 41 8.36 -28.68 -0.80
CA CYS A 41 7.20 -27.91 -1.21
C CYS A 41 6.81 -28.22 -2.67
N GLU A 42 7.78 -28.29 -3.59
CA GLU A 42 7.55 -28.62 -4.99
C GLU A 42 7.01 -30.04 -5.16
N GLU A 43 7.55 -31.01 -4.43
CA GLU A 43 7.06 -32.40 -4.41
C GLU A 43 5.60 -32.46 -3.97
N PHE A 44 5.26 -31.75 -2.88
CA PHE A 44 3.88 -31.65 -2.40
C PHE A 44 2.96 -31.03 -3.46
N VAL A 45 3.34 -29.89 -4.05
CA VAL A 45 2.54 -29.23 -5.08
C VAL A 45 2.32 -30.16 -6.27
N ARG A 46 3.38 -30.82 -6.76
CA ARG A 46 3.29 -31.78 -7.87
C ARG A 46 2.35 -32.94 -7.56
N LYS A 47 2.39 -33.46 -6.34
CA LYS A 47 1.46 -34.51 -5.89
C LYS A 47 0.01 -34.03 -5.95
N CYS A 48 -0.28 -32.84 -5.41
CA CYS A 48 -1.62 -32.25 -5.43
C CYS A 48 -2.11 -31.99 -6.86
N CYS A 49 -1.28 -31.41 -7.73
CA CYS A 49 -1.63 -31.14 -9.12
C CYS A 49 -2.00 -32.43 -9.89
N ARG A 50 -1.44 -33.59 -9.54
CA ARG A 50 -1.77 -34.87 -10.17
C ARG A 50 -3.02 -35.53 -9.59
N SER A 51 -3.17 -35.54 -8.27
CA SER A 51 -4.29 -36.22 -7.61
C SER A 51 -5.59 -35.44 -7.74
N GLU A 52 -5.50 -34.11 -7.66
CA GLU A 52 -6.64 -33.21 -7.64
C GLU A 52 -6.30 -31.99 -8.52
N PRO A 53 -6.32 -32.12 -9.86
CA PRO A 53 -5.93 -31.02 -10.72
C PRO A 53 -6.93 -29.86 -10.70
N ARG A 54 -8.23 -30.13 -10.52
CA ARG A 54 -9.30 -29.13 -10.74
C ARG A 54 -9.79 -28.52 -9.44
N SER A 55 -9.88 -27.19 -9.41
CA SER A 55 -10.41 -26.45 -8.26
C SER A 55 -11.83 -25.94 -8.48
N ASN A 56 -12.22 -25.59 -9.71
CA ASN A 56 -13.54 -25.02 -10.00
C ASN A 56 -14.43 -26.04 -10.73
N PRO A 57 -15.65 -26.32 -10.23
CA PRO A 57 -16.53 -27.35 -10.82
C PRO A 57 -17.06 -26.97 -12.21
N ASP A 58 -17.28 -25.67 -12.46
CA ASP A 58 -17.84 -25.19 -13.74
C ASP A 58 -16.76 -24.80 -14.76
N ARG A 59 -15.48 -24.88 -14.36
CA ARG A 59 -14.32 -24.44 -15.16
C ARG A 59 -13.20 -25.48 -15.05
N ARG A 60 -13.21 -26.47 -15.96
CA ARG A 60 -12.33 -27.66 -15.90
C ARG A 60 -10.82 -27.36 -15.99
N HIS A 61 -10.43 -26.21 -16.54
CA HIS A 61 -9.04 -25.80 -16.71
C HIS A 61 -8.46 -25.11 -15.47
N MET A 62 -9.29 -24.73 -14.51
CA MET A 62 -8.88 -23.97 -13.32
C MET A 62 -8.26 -24.91 -12.27
N THR A 63 -7.01 -24.59 -11.89
CA THR A 63 -6.13 -25.43 -11.07
C THR A 63 -5.75 -24.82 -9.74
N GLN A 64 -6.31 -23.65 -9.39
CA GLN A 64 -5.89 -22.86 -8.24
C GLN A 64 -5.91 -23.67 -6.94
N MET A 65 -5.01 -23.30 -6.02
CA MET A 65 -4.91 -23.91 -4.70
C MET A 65 -6.16 -23.67 -3.84
N ILE A 66 -6.76 -22.48 -3.93
CA ILE A 66 -8.11 -22.19 -3.43
C ILE A 66 -8.96 -21.78 -4.63
N THR A 67 -10.13 -22.39 -4.75
CA THR A 67 -11.04 -22.10 -5.86
C THR A 67 -11.37 -20.62 -5.93
N THR A 68 -11.17 -20.03 -7.11
CA THR A 68 -11.66 -18.68 -7.40
C THR A 68 -13.01 -18.78 -8.10
N LEU A 69 -14.01 -18.07 -7.57
CA LEU A 69 -15.35 -17.99 -8.16
C LEU A 69 -15.35 -16.95 -9.30
N VAL A 70 -15.92 -17.28 -10.47
CA VAL A 70 -15.69 -16.50 -11.71
C VAL A 70 -16.91 -15.74 -12.23
N ASN A 71 -18.10 -16.09 -11.76
CA ASN A 71 -19.37 -15.48 -12.17
C ASN A 71 -20.31 -15.29 -10.97
N TRP A 72 -21.40 -14.55 -11.16
CA TRP A 72 -22.33 -14.23 -10.07
C TRP A 72 -23.11 -15.44 -9.55
N GLU A 73 -23.43 -16.42 -10.42
CA GLU A 73 -24.11 -17.66 -10.01
C GLU A 73 -23.27 -18.44 -9.00
N GLN A 74 -21.96 -18.55 -9.26
CA GLN A 74 -21.01 -19.13 -8.32
C GLN A 74 -20.94 -18.35 -7.01
N VAL A 75 -20.94 -17.01 -7.06
CA VAL A 75 -20.97 -16.18 -5.86
C VAL A 75 -22.25 -16.42 -5.05
N GLN A 76 -23.42 -16.48 -5.69
CA GLN A 76 -24.69 -16.77 -5.01
C GLN A 76 -24.65 -18.14 -4.32
N LYS A 77 -24.28 -19.18 -5.07
CA LYS A 77 -24.22 -20.56 -4.57
C LYS A 77 -23.16 -20.75 -3.48
N TYR A 78 -21.92 -20.34 -3.74
CA TYR A 78 -20.77 -20.70 -2.90
C TYR A 78 -20.46 -19.69 -1.80
N ILE A 79 -20.96 -18.45 -1.88
CA ILE A 79 -20.85 -17.45 -0.81
C ILE A 79 -22.20 -17.23 -0.12
N LEU A 80 -23.23 -16.76 -0.84
CA LEU A 80 -24.46 -16.28 -0.19
C LEU A 80 -25.29 -17.42 0.42
N GLU A 81 -25.54 -18.51 -0.31
CA GLU A 81 -26.26 -19.67 0.24
C GLU A 81 -25.44 -20.35 1.36
N ALA A 82 -24.12 -20.44 1.19
CA ALA A 82 -23.22 -20.98 2.22
C ALA A 82 -23.29 -20.17 3.52
N ARG A 83 -23.27 -18.85 3.39
CA ARG A 83 -23.34 -17.92 4.51
C ARG A 83 -24.61 -18.15 5.32
N GLU A 84 -25.75 -18.38 4.69
CA GLU A 84 -27.01 -18.67 5.39
C GLU A 84 -26.96 -20.03 6.11
N GLU A 85 -26.38 -21.07 5.50
CA GLU A 85 -26.16 -22.37 6.15
C GLU A 85 -25.23 -22.25 7.37
N TYR A 86 -24.10 -21.54 7.24
CA TYR A 86 -23.17 -21.29 8.33
C TYR A 86 -23.81 -20.48 9.45
N ASN A 87 -24.63 -19.46 9.13
CA ASN A 87 -25.37 -18.69 10.13
C ASN A 87 -26.45 -19.54 10.84
N ALA A 88 -27.09 -20.49 10.15
CA ALA A 88 -28.03 -21.42 10.78
C ALA A 88 -27.31 -22.41 11.71
N ARG A 89 -26.13 -22.89 11.31
CA ARG A 89 -25.32 -23.86 12.06
C ARG A 89 -24.58 -23.23 13.24
N TRP A 90 -24.05 -22.03 13.04
CA TRP A 90 -23.36 -21.22 14.04
C TRP A 90 -23.90 -19.79 14.01
N PRO A 91 -25.03 -19.56 14.70
CA PRO A 91 -25.63 -18.23 14.79
C PRO A 91 -24.60 -17.19 15.23
N PRO A 92 -24.50 -16.06 14.52
CA PRO A 92 -23.52 -15.03 14.82
C PRO A 92 -23.76 -14.50 16.24
N ARG A 93 -22.72 -14.50 17.07
CA ARG A 93 -22.81 -14.07 18.47
C ARG A 93 -22.15 -12.72 18.66
N ALA A 94 -22.90 -11.77 19.23
CA ALA A 94 -22.33 -10.52 19.71
C ALA A 94 -21.35 -10.80 20.86
N PRO A 95 -20.08 -10.40 20.75
CA PRO A 95 -19.17 -10.46 21.89
C PRO A 95 -19.63 -9.41 22.92
N THR A 96 -19.57 -9.74 24.21
CA THR A 96 -19.84 -8.77 25.28
C THR A 96 -18.69 -7.77 25.40
N SER A 97 -18.96 -6.55 25.87
CA SER A 97 -17.91 -5.53 26.05
C SER A 97 -16.83 -5.99 27.04
N GLU A 98 -17.21 -6.75 28.06
CA GLU A 98 -16.31 -7.34 29.05
C GLU A 98 -15.43 -8.44 28.42
N GLU A 99 -16.01 -9.36 27.63
CA GLU A 99 -15.24 -10.37 26.88
C GLU A 99 -14.22 -9.73 25.94
N ILE A 100 -14.61 -8.67 25.22
CA ILE A 100 -13.69 -7.95 24.32
C ILE A 100 -12.58 -7.30 25.13
N ARG A 101 -12.92 -6.55 26.18
CA ARG A 101 -11.94 -5.77 26.92
C ARG A 101 -10.95 -6.67 27.66
N GLU A 102 -11.44 -7.51 28.57
CA GLU A 102 -10.59 -8.24 29.51
C GLU A 102 -9.83 -9.40 28.86
N LYS A 103 -10.47 -10.08 27.89
CA LYS A 103 -9.87 -11.28 27.27
C LYS A 103 -9.03 -10.97 26.04
N ILE A 104 -9.29 -9.84 25.37
CA ILE A 104 -8.65 -9.49 24.11
C ILE A 104 -7.86 -8.18 24.24
N LEU A 105 -8.53 -7.05 24.37
CA LEU A 105 -7.88 -5.73 24.20
C LEU A 105 -6.88 -5.40 25.32
N ASP A 106 -7.13 -5.77 26.57
CA ASP A 106 -6.22 -5.45 27.67
C ASP A 106 -4.90 -6.26 27.60
N LYS A 107 -4.91 -7.38 26.87
CA LYS A 107 -3.75 -8.28 26.69
C LYS A 107 -3.01 -8.06 25.37
N ASN A 108 -3.67 -7.43 24.40
CA ASN A 108 -3.14 -7.24 23.06
C ASN A 108 -2.15 -6.07 23.00
N ILE A 109 -0.96 -6.31 22.44
CA ILE A 109 0.12 -5.31 22.46
C ILE A 109 -0.24 -4.03 21.69
N TRP A 110 -1.10 -4.12 20.67
CA TRP A 110 -1.46 -2.97 19.83
C TRP A 110 -2.43 -2.02 20.52
N THR A 111 -3.19 -2.49 21.48
CA THR A 111 -4.09 -1.66 22.29
C THR A 111 -3.46 -1.19 23.58
N ARG A 112 -2.59 -2.00 24.18
CA ARG A 112 -1.87 -1.64 25.40
C ARG A 112 -0.75 -0.62 25.13
N ASP A 113 0.09 -0.91 24.14
CA ASP A 113 1.35 -0.18 23.94
C ASP A 113 1.24 0.86 22.80
N VAL A 114 0.25 0.72 21.91
CA VAL A 114 0.16 1.51 20.66
C VAL A 114 -1.27 1.97 20.31
N GLN A 115 -1.90 2.70 21.23
CA GLN A 115 -3.30 3.11 21.12
C GLN A 115 -3.69 3.87 19.84
N PHE A 116 -2.75 4.55 19.17
CA PHE A 116 -3.07 5.30 17.96
C PHE A 116 -3.31 4.42 16.73
N VAL A 117 -2.74 3.20 16.66
CA VAL A 117 -3.04 2.25 15.57
C VAL A 117 -4.47 1.75 15.69
N ASP A 118 -4.87 1.38 16.92
CA ASP A 118 -6.26 1.06 17.24
C ASP A 118 -7.21 2.23 16.92
N ALA A 119 -6.81 3.47 17.23
CA ALA A 119 -7.59 4.66 16.89
C ALA A 119 -7.77 4.84 15.38
N GLU A 120 -6.76 4.58 14.56
CA GLU A 120 -6.86 4.67 13.10
C GLU A 120 -7.78 3.58 12.53
N VAL A 121 -7.72 2.35 13.05
CA VAL A 121 -8.67 1.28 12.67
C VAL A 121 -10.11 1.67 13.03
N LYS A 122 -10.34 2.18 14.25
CA LYS A 122 -11.66 2.69 14.69
C LYS A 122 -12.15 3.84 13.81
N LYS A 123 -11.27 4.79 13.50
CA LYS A 123 -11.60 5.93 12.65
C LYS A 123 -12.11 5.48 11.28
N ARG A 124 -11.45 4.51 10.65
CA ARG A 124 -11.91 3.93 9.37
C ARG A 124 -13.27 3.26 9.50
N LEU A 125 -13.48 2.48 10.57
CA LEU A 125 -14.76 1.83 10.85
C LEU A 125 -15.90 2.81 11.21
N SER A 126 -15.58 4.01 11.68
CA SER A 126 -16.55 5.08 12.01
C SER A 126 -17.00 5.93 10.80
N ILE A 127 -16.48 5.65 9.60
CA ILE A 127 -16.92 6.29 8.37
C ILE A 127 -18.37 5.83 8.08
N GLU A 128 -19.26 6.77 7.73
CA GLU A 128 -20.73 6.56 7.64
C GLU A 128 -21.13 5.25 6.91
N PRO A 129 -20.59 4.95 5.70
CA PRO A 129 -20.76 3.65 5.05
C PRO A 129 -20.52 2.40 5.91
N HIS A 130 -19.53 2.42 6.80
CA HIS A 130 -19.19 1.27 7.65
C HIS A 130 -19.96 1.23 8.96
N CYS A 131 -20.22 2.40 9.58
CA CYS A 131 -20.92 2.46 10.86
C CYS A 131 -22.45 2.36 10.70
N ALA A 132 -23.00 2.52 9.49
CA ALA A 132 -24.40 2.25 9.19
C ALA A 132 -24.68 0.74 8.93
N PHE A 133 -23.97 -0.19 9.60
CA PHE A 133 -23.99 -1.62 9.31
C PHE A 133 -25.42 -2.21 9.35
N ARG A 134 -25.83 -2.93 8.30
CA ARG A 134 -27.15 -3.58 8.15
C ARG A 134 -26.98 -4.96 7.53
N PRO A 135 -27.94 -5.90 7.71
CA PRO A 135 -27.85 -7.25 7.15
C PRO A 135 -27.46 -7.33 5.65
N GLY A 136 -27.81 -6.33 4.83
CA GLY A 136 -27.50 -6.28 3.40
C GLY A 136 -26.14 -5.65 3.01
N CYS A 137 -25.29 -5.26 3.97
CA CYS A 137 -24.03 -4.57 3.65
C CYS A 137 -23.00 -5.49 2.99
N VAL A 138 -23.02 -6.80 3.31
CA VAL A 138 -22.17 -7.83 2.72
C VAL A 138 -22.50 -7.94 1.24
N GLU A 139 -23.78 -8.07 0.90
CA GLU A 139 -24.24 -8.12 -0.49
C GLU A 139 -23.94 -6.82 -1.25
N THR A 140 -24.10 -5.66 -0.61
CA THR A 140 -23.75 -4.34 -1.20
C THR A 140 -22.26 -4.32 -1.59
N THR A 141 -21.39 -4.69 -0.65
CA THR A 141 -19.94 -4.64 -0.84
C THR A 141 -19.50 -5.70 -1.85
N LEU A 142 -20.06 -6.91 -1.78
CA LEU A 142 -19.83 -7.99 -2.73
C LEU A 142 -20.19 -7.57 -4.16
N LYS A 143 -21.37 -6.94 -4.37
CA LYS A 143 -21.78 -6.42 -5.68
C LYS A 143 -20.82 -5.35 -6.19
N TYR A 144 -20.38 -4.43 -5.34
CA TYR A 144 -19.39 -3.43 -5.72
C TYR A 144 -18.06 -4.08 -6.11
N LEU A 145 -17.53 -4.97 -5.27
CA LEU A 145 -16.26 -5.62 -5.53
C LEU A 145 -16.28 -6.47 -6.79
N PHE A 146 -17.38 -7.19 -7.03
CA PHE A 146 -17.55 -8.06 -8.19
C PHE A 146 -17.77 -7.25 -9.48
N TRP A 147 -18.76 -6.35 -9.50
CA TRP A 147 -19.17 -5.64 -10.72
C TRP A 147 -18.33 -4.39 -11.03
N HIS A 148 -17.88 -3.66 -10.01
CA HIS A 148 -17.15 -2.39 -10.19
C HIS A 148 -15.63 -2.56 -10.04
N MET A 149 -15.17 -3.32 -9.04
CA MET A 149 -13.73 -3.54 -8.79
C MET A 149 -13.15 -4.80 -9.42
N ARG A 150 -14.00 -5.63 -10.04
CA ARG A 150 -13.70 -6.94 -10.67
C ARG A 150 -13.46 -8.10 -9.72
N ASN A 151 -13.03 -7.93 -8.48
CA ASN A 151 -12.56 -9.03 -7.63
C ASN A 151 -12.46 -8.65 -6.15
N GLY A 152 -12.41 -9.67 -5.30
CA GLY A 152 -12.18 -9.57 -3.86
C GLY A 152 -12.09 -10.96 -3.24
N ILE A 153 -11.88 -11.02 -1.93
CA ILE A 153 -11.94 -12.27 -1.15
C ILE A 153 -12.94 -12.02 -0.03
N TYR A 154 -14.01 -12.82 0.04
CA TYR A 154 -14.95 -12.78 1.15
C TYR A 154 -14.45 -13.65 2.31
N VAL A 155 -14.49 -13.11 3.53
CA VAL A 155 -14.08 -13.81 4.75
C VAL A 155 -15.21 -13.80 5.76
N MET A 156 -15.52 -14.99 6.30
CA MET A 156 -16.47 -15.19 7.39
C MET A 156 -15.80 -15.98 8.50
N ILE A 157 -15.78 -15.41 9.70
CA ILE A 157 -15.30 -16.08 10.92
C ILE A 157 -16.50 -16.33 11.84
N ARG A 158 -16.65 -17.57 12.31
CA ARG A 158 -17.63 -17.95 13.34
C ARG A 158 -17.03 -18.91 14.33
N ALA A 159 -17.42 -18.77 15.60
CA ALA A 159 -16.99 -19.65 16.68
C ALA A 159 -15.47 -19.86 16.69
N ASN A 160 -14.72 -18.77 16.48
CA ASN A 160 -13.26 -18.75 16.41
C ASN A 160 -12.66 -19.61 15.29
N ARG A 161 -13.33 -19.71 14.13
CA ARG A 161 -12.88 -20.46 12.95
C ARG A 161 -13.16 -19.68 11.68
N VAL A 162 -12.28 -19.80 10.68
CA VAL A 162 -12.55 -19.35 9.32
C VAL A 162 -13.56 -20.31 8.69
N CYS A 163 -14.79 -19.85 8.52
CA CYS A 163 -15.90 -20.62 7.95
C CYS A 163 -15.96 -20.50 6.43
N ILE A 164 -15.71 -19.29 5.91
CA ILE A 164 -15.65 -19.03 4.47
C ILE A 164 -14.45 -18.14 4.20
N PHE A 165 -13.65 -18.52 3.20
CA PHE A 165 -12.59 -17.75 2.58
C PHE A 165 -12.71 -17.93 1.07
N ALA A 166 -13.42 -17.02 0.40
CA ALA A 166 -13.83 -17.20 -0.98
C ALA A 166 -13.26 -16.11 -1.88
N PRO A 167 -12.15 -16.38 -2.61
CA PRO A 167 -11.70 -15.53 -3.70
C PRO A 167 -12.74 -15.51 -4.83
N PHE A 168 -13.02 -14.33 -5.37
CA PHE A 168 -13.88 -14.18 -6.54
C PHE A 168 -13.33 -13.16 -7.53
N VAL A 169 -13.65 -13.35 -8.80
CA VAL A 169 -13.32 -12.48 -9.92
C VAL A 169 -14.48 -12.46 -10.90
N ASN A 170 -14.78 -11.32 -11.51
CA ASN A 170 -15.76 -11.21 -12.57
C ASN A 170 -15.07 -11.46 -13.92
N GLU A 171 -15.40 -12.59 -14.57
CA GLU A 171 -14.87 -12.94 -15.89
C GLU A 171 -15.38 -12.02 -17.01
N GLU A 172 -16.59 -11.47 -16.85
CA GLU A 172 -17.26 -10.57 -17.81
C GLU A 172 -17.13 -9.09 -17.42
N TYR A 173 -16.06 -8.75 -16.71
CA TYR A 173 -15.87 -7.40 -16.18
C TYR A 173 -15.92 -6.31 -17.24
N GLN A 174 -16.69 -5.25 -16.94
CA GLN A 174 -16.70 -4.01 -17.70
C GLN A 174 -16.50 -2.81 -16.78
N ASN A 175 -15.53 -1.96 -17.12
CA ASN A 175 -15.29 -0.70 -16.45
C ASN A 175 -16.13 0.44 -17.05
N MET A 176 -16.15 1.59 -16.34
CA MET A 176 -16.91 2.79 -16.71
C MET A 176 -16.03 3.93 -17.26
N TRP A 177 -14.75 3.66 -17.53
CA TRP A 177 -13.75 4.67 -17.90
C TRP A 177 -13.05 4.38 -19.22
N GLY A 178 -13.25 3.22 -19.84
CA GLY A 178 -12.52 2.76 -21.02
C GLY A 178 -12.60 3.73 -22.19
N ASP A 179 -13.77 4.34 -22.40
CA ASP A 179 -13.99 5.34 -23.45
C ASP A 179 -13.23 6.65 -23.19
N ARG A 180 -12.98 6.97 -21.92
CA ARG A 180 -12.27 8.18 -21.47
C ARG A 180 -10.76 7.99 -21.34
N LEU A 181 -10.28 6.74 -21.29
CA LEU A 181 -8.85 6.45 -21.21
C LEU A 181 -8.14 6.88 -22.50
N GLN A 182 -7.29 7.90 -22.37
CA GLN A 182 -6.41 8.37 -23.43
C GLN A 182 -5.13 7.55 -23.49
N ILE A 183 -4.69 7.22 -24.71
CA ILE A 183 -3.40 6.59 -25.01
C ILE A 183 -2.48 7.69 -25.55
N ILE A 184 -1.18 7.61 -25.23
CA ILE A 184 -0.18 8.58 -25.70
C ILE A 184 -0.29 8.83 -27.21
N ASP A 185 -0.15 10.08 -27.63
CA ASP A 185 -0.26 10.54 -29.01
C ASP A 185 -1.59 10.19 -29.71
N ASN A 186 -2.64 9.89 -28.93
CA ASN A 186 -3.93 9.40 -29.41
C ASN A 186 -3.82 8.16 -30.32
N LEU A 187 -2.79 7.33 -30.11
CA LEU A 187 -2.59 6.10 -30.85
C LEU A 187 -3.77 5.14 -30.65
N ASP A 188 -4.15 4.43 -31.72
CA ASP A 188 -5.02 3.27 -31.59
C ASP A 188 -4.31 2.13 -30.85
N ILE A 189 -5.09 1.20 -30.31
CA ILE A 189 -4.58 0.07 -29.52
C ILE A 189 -3.56 -0.75 -30.33
N GLY A 190 -3.84 -1.02 -31.60
CA GLY A 190 -2.99 -1.82 -32.47
C GLY A 190 -1.62 -1.18 -32.67
N THR A 191 -1.58 0.10 -33.03
CA THR A 191 -0.35 0.87 -33.22
C THR A 191 0.45 0.97 -31.92
N TYR A 192 -0.20 1.31 -30.80
CA TYR A 192 0.45 1.42 -29.48
C TYR A 192 1.19 0.13 -29.09
N TYR A 193 0.53 -1.04 -29.22
CA TYR A 193 1.16 -2.32 -28.84
C TYR A 193 2.20 -2.81 -29.87
N GLN A 194 2.11 -2.39 -31.13
CA GLN A 194 3.16 -2.62 -32.11
C GLN A 194 4.43 -1.86 -31.75
N GLU A 195 4.32 -0.57 -31.40
CA GLU A 195 5.46 0.23 -30.95
C GLU A 195 6.07 -0.29 -29.65
N LYS A 196 5.21 -0.59 -28.66
CA LYS A 196 5.64 -1.15 -27.38
C LYS A 196 6.45 -2.42 -27.56
N ARG A 197 6.03 -3.30 -28.48
CA ARG A 197 6.78 -4.53 -28.79
C ARG A 197 8.14 -4.24 -29.42
N LYS A 198 8.21 -3.30 -30.37
CA LYS A 198 9.47 -2.89 -31.02
C LYS A 198 10.49 -2.40 -29.99
N ILE A 199 10.06 -1.59 -29.02
CA ILE A 199 10.94 -0.99 -28.01
C ILE A 199 11.32 -1.98 -26.90
N LEU A 200 10.37 -2.76 -26.37
CA LEU A 200 10.62 -3.63 -25.22
C LEU A 200 11.22 -5.00 -25.57
N GLY A 201 11.43 -5.30 -26.87
CA GLY A 201 11.93 -6.59 -27.36
C GLY A 201 11.16 -7.79 -26.80
N GLY A 202 9.87 -7.60 -26.53
CA GLY A 202 9.08 -8.46 -25.65
C GLY A 202 8.14 -9.42 -26.37
N ARG A 203 7.46 -10.26 -25.58
CA ARG A 203 6.39 -11.15 -26.06
C ARG A 203 5.28 -10.35 -26.74
N LYS A 204 4.52 -11.01 -27.62
CA LYS A 204 3.19 -10.52 -28.03
C LYS A 204 2.30 -10.41 -26.79
N GLU A 205 1.77 -9.21 -26.56
CA GLU A 205 0.69 -8.96 -25.60
C GLU A 205 -0.65 -9.26 -26.28
N TYR A 206 -1.47 -10.10 -25.64
CA TYR A 206 -2.78 -10.55 -26.11
C TYR A 206 -3.86 -9.65 -25.51
N VAL A 207 -3.81 -8.40 -25.94
CA VAL A 207 -4.61 -7.31 -25.41
C VAL A 207 -6.07 -7.48 -25.80
N LEU A 208 -6.96 -7.29 -24.83
CA LEU A 208 -8.40 -7.24 -25.03
C LEU A 208 -8.76 -6.06 -25.94
N GLU A 209 -9.59 -6.33 -26.96
CA GLU A 209 -9.96 -5.36 -27.99
C GLU A 209 -10.69 -4.15 -27.41
N SER A 210 -11.58 -4.37 -26.44
CA SER A 210 -12.34 -3.30 -25.80
C SER A 210 -11.64 -2.78 -24.55
N LYS A 211 -11.35 -1.47 -24.52
CA LYS A 211 -10.87 -0.76 -23.31
C LYS A 211 -11.84 -0.90 -22.14
N ARG A 212 -13.13 -1.19 -22.37
CA ARG A 212 -14.11 -1.43 -21.31
C ARG A 212 -13.84 -2.73 -20.56
N GLN A 213 -13.15 -3.70 -21.15
CA GLN A 213 -12.78 -4.94 -20.45
C GLN A 213 -11.46 -4.83 -19.68
N TRP A 214 -10.77 -3.70 -19.78
CA TRP A 214 -9.51 -3.45 -19.07
C TRP A 214 -9.79 -3.14 -17.60
N TRP A 215 -8.81 -3.31 -16.73
CA TRP A 215 -8.94 -3.01 -15.31
C TRP A 215 -7.70 -2.32 -14.75
N ALA A 216 -7.85 -1.58 -13.66
CA ALA A 216 -6.76 -0.90 -12.99
C ALA A 216 -6.21 -1.72 -11.81
N ASN A 217 -4.96 -1.46 -11.45
CA ASN A 217 -4.36 -1.78 -10.16
C ASN A 217 -3.42 -0.64 -9.79
N GLY A 218 -3.99 0.39 -9.18
CA GLY A 218 -3.32 1.69 -9.04
C GLY A 218 -2.95 2.22 -10.42
N ASN A 219 -1.79 2.84 -10.55
CA ASN A 219 -1.33 3.43 -11.80
C ASN A 219 -1.05 2.42 -12.94
N ILE A 220 -1.29 1.12 -12.74
CA ILE A 220 -1.16 0.09 -13.76
C ILE A 220 -2.49 -0.15 -14.47
N ILE A 221 -2.46 -0.13 -15.80
CA ILE A 221 -3.56 -0.63 -16.62
C ILE A 221 -3.30 -2.09 -16.99
N CYS A 222 -4.34 -2.91 -16.87
CA CYS A 222 -4.31 -4.35 -17.10
C CYS A 222 -5.36 -4.71 -18.15
N ASN A 223 -4.99 -5.55 -19.11
CA ASN A 223 -5.80 -5.77 -20.30
C ASN A 223 -5.55 -7.11 -21.00
N GLU A 224 -4.98 -8.08 -20.27
CA GLU A 224 -4.74 -9.43 -20.77
C GLU A 224 -5.20 -10.43 -19.70
N HIS A 225 -6.04 -11.39 -20.08
CA HIS A 225 -6.40 -12.50 -19.18
C HIS A 225 -5.27 -13.53 -19.06
N SER A 226 -4.52 -13.74 -20.14
CA SER A 226 -3.44 -14.71 -20.21
C SER A 226 -2.27 -14.17 -21.01
N SER A 227 -1.06 -14.29 -20.46
CA SER A 227 0.16 -14.00 -21.20
C SER A 227 0.46 -15.00 -22.32
N LYS A 228 -0.27 -16.13 -22.33
CA LYS A 228 -0.14 -17.23 -23.32
C LYS A 228 -1.13 -17.07 -24.47
N GLY A 229 -2.01 -16.06 -24.43
CA GLY A 229 -3.03 -15.83 -25.47
C GLY A 229 -4.24 -16.74 -25.39
N LEU A 230 -4.42 -17.41 -24.25
CA LEU A 230 -5.62 -18.19 -23.98
C LEU A 230 -6.84 -17.25 -23.89
N PRO A 231 -8.00 -17.65 -24.47
CA PRO A 231 -9.27 -16.99 -24.23
C PRO A 231 -9.59 -16.85 -22.74
N ALA A 232 -10.42 -15.86 -22.38
CA ALA A 232 -10.80 -15.61 -20.99
C ALA A 232 -11.36 -16.87 -20.29
N HIS A 233 -12.24 -17.60 -20.97
CA HIS A 233 -12.90 -18.81 -20.48
C HIS A 233 -11.96 -20.03 -20.37
N GLU A 234 -10.71 -19.93 -20.84
CA GLU A 234 -9.65 -20.93 -20.68
C GLU A 234 -8.48 -20.42 -19.81
N SER A 235 -8.61 -19.20 -19.27
CA SER A 235 -7.61 -18.59 -18.39
C SER A 235 -7.96 -18.79 -16.92
N ASN A 236 -6.97 -18.65 -16.04
CA ASN A 236 -7.20 -18.64 -14.59
C ASN A 236 -7.80 -17.32 -14.05
N LEU A 237 -8.01 -16.30 -14.90
CA LEU A 237 -8.68 -15.00 -14.67
C LEU A 237 -8.09 -14.08 -13.57
N TRP A 238 -7.64 -14.65 -12.46
CA TRP A 238 -6.97 -14.03 -11.33
C TRP A 238 -6.02 -15.04 -10.67
N GLY A 239 -4.71 -14.76 -10.69
CA GLY A 239 -3.73 -15.70 -10.16
C GLY A 239 -3.89 -15.95 -8.65
N ASP A 240 -3.59 -17.16 -8.21
CA ASP A 240 -3.76 -17.65 -6.83
C ASP A 240 -2.54 -17.42 -5.93
N ARG A 241 -1.51 -16.74 -6.45
CA ARG A 241 -0.37 -16.28 -5.65
C ARG A 241 -0.85 -15.52 -4.43
N PHE A 242 -0.19 -15.79 -3.30
CA PHE A 242 -0.41 -15.20 -1.96
C PHE A 242 -1.65 -15.69 -1.22
N VAL A 243 -2.57 -16.39 -1.89
CA VAL A 243 -3.89 -16.69 -1.33
C VAL A 243 -3.79 -17.69 -0.16
N ALA A 244 -2.94 -18.72 -0.26
CA ALA A 244 -2.72 -19.62 0.89
C ALA A 244 -2.06 -18.92 2.07
N SER A 245 -1.09 -18.02 1.85
CA SER A 245 -0.46 -17.27 2.93
C SER A 245 -1.49 -16.43 3.70
N LEU A 246 -2.45 -15.82 3.00
CA LEU A 246 -3.53 -15.06 3.65
C LEU A 246 -4.51 -15.96 4.41
N ARG A 247 -4.86 -17.12 3.85
CA ARG A 247 -5.74 -18.09 4.51
C ARG A 247 -5.07 -18.68 5.76
N ASP A 248 -3.82 -19.11 5.65
CA ASP A 248 -3.03 -19.65 6.76
C ASP A 248 -2.86 -18.62 7.90
N MET A 249 -2.65 -17.34 7.56
CA MET A 249 -2.60 -16.25 8.55
C MET A 249 -3.88 -16.16 9.39
N LEU A 250 -5.05 -16.28 8.75
CA LEU A 250 -6.34 -16.24 9.45
C LEU A 250 -6.61 -17.52 10.24
N ASP A 251 -6.28 -18.69 9.68
CA ASP A 251 -6.43 -19.98 10.36
C ASP A 251 -5.54 -20.03 11.62
N GLU A 252 -4.28 -19.57 11.52
CA GLU A 252 -3.37 -19.51 12.67
C GLU A 252 -3.82 -18.47 13.71
N ALA A 253 -4.37 -17.33 13.29
CA ALA A 253 -4.98 -16.36 14.20
C ALA A 253 -6.16 -16.96 14.96
N CYS A 254 -7.07 -17.64 14.27
CA CYS A 254 -8.19 -18.35 14.89
C CYS A 254 -7.73 -19.47 15.84
N LYS A 255 -6.63 -20.16 15.51
CA LYS A 255 -6.06 -21.22 16.35
C LYS A 255 -5.42 -20.68 17.63
N GLN A 256 -4.74 -19.55 17.56
CA GLN A 256 -3.90 -19.05 18.66
C GLN A 256 -4.50 -17.88 19.44
N ARG A 257 -5.53 -17.23 18.90
CA ARG A 257 -6.18 -16.06 19.51
C ARG A 257 -7.67 -16.32 19.64
N ILE A 258 -8.30 -15.53 20.50
CA ILE A 258 -9.76 -15.43 20.54
C ILE A 258 -10.15 -14.37 19.52
N ILE A 259 -10.78 -14.82 18.43
CA ILE A 259 -11.28 -14.02 17.31
C ILE A 259 -12.81 -14.04 17.35
N PRO A 260 -13.46 -12.88 17.58
CA PRO A 260 -14.91 -12.80 17.56
C PRO A 260 -15.52 -13.04 16.17
N ASP A 261 -16.81 -13.38 16.16
CA ASP A 261 -17.58 -13.57 14.93
C ASP A 261 -17.61 -12.28 14.11
N CYS A 262 -17.13 -12.34 12.87
CA CYS A 262 -17.08 -11.20 11.96
C CYS A 262 -17.14 -11.62 10.49
N GLU A 263 -17.42 -10.63 9.64
CA GLU A 263 -17.42 -10.75 8.18
C GLU A 263 -16.76 -9.51 7.58
N PHE A 264 -15.91 -9.71 6.58
CA PHE A 264 -15.24 -8.63 5.86
C PHE A 264 -14.73 -9.13 4.51
N PHE A 265 -14.19 -8.21 3.72
CA PHE A 265 -13.55 -8.52 2.45
C PHE A 265 -12.06 -8.21 2.52
N MET A 266 -11.26 -8.99 1.81
CA MET A 266 -9.83 -8.70 1.63
C MET A 266 -9.55 -8.37 0.16
N ASN A 267 -8.74 -7.34 -0.03
CA ASN A 267 -8.15 -6.96 -1.30
C ASN A 267 -6.67 -7.33 -1.30
N LYS A 268 -6.28 -8.23 -2.21
CA LYS A 268 -4.87 -8.61 -2.42
C LYS A 268 -4.18 -7.86 -3.56
N ARG A 269 -4.81 -6.84 -4.12
CA ARG A 269 -4.19 -5.93 -5.11
C ARG A 269 -3.37 -4.87 -4.40
N ASP A 270 -2.53 -4.17 -5.17
CA ASP A 270 -1.67 -3.12 -4.62
C ASP A 270 -2.49 -1.88 -4.20
N TYR A 271 -3.52 -1.52 -4.96
CA TYR A 271 -4.28 -0.30 -4.69
C TYR A 271 -5.54 -0.57 -3.84
N PRO A 272 -5.82 0.26 -2.83
CA PRO A 272 -7.03 0.15 -2.00
C PRO A 272 -8.31 0.40 -2.81
N GLN A 273 -9.46 -0.07 -2.30
CA GLN A 273 -10.69 -0.19 -3.10
C GLN A 273 -11.85 0.69 -2.64
N LEU A 274 -11.84 1.21 -1.42
CA LEU A 274 -12.89 2.06 -0.84
C LEU A 274 -12.36 3.49 -0.63
N LYS A 275 -12.20 4.25 -1.71
CA LYS A 275 -11.89 5.69 -1.59
C LYS A 275 -13.10 6.42 -1.04
N PHE A 276 -12.89 7.37 -0.12
CA PHE A 276 -13.98 8.16 0.43
C PHE A 276 -13.71 9.67 0.32
N HIS A 277 -14.81 10.39 0.15
CA HIS A 277 -14.85 11.84 0.20
C HIS A 277 -15.38 12.27 1.56
N CYS A 278 -14.62 13.11 2.27
CA CYS A 278 -15.00 13.64 3.57
C CYS A 278 -15.49 15.09 3.44
N SER A 279 -16.81 15.28 3.35
CA SER A 279 -17.43 16.61 3.36
C SER A 279 -17.81 17.04 4.78
N THR A 280 -18.22 18.30 4.94
CA THR A 280 -18.74 18.83 6.23
C THR A 280 -20.08 18.23 6.63
N THR A 281 -20.82 17.60 5.71
CA THR A 281 -22.18 17.14 5.95
C THR A 281 -22.33 15.61 5.86
N HIS A 282 -21.55 14.93 5.01
CA HIS A 282 -21.60 13.46 4.83
C HIS A 282 -20.25 12.90 4.34
N ASN A 283 -19.99 11.62 4.68
CA ASN A 283 -18.89 10.85 4.10
C ASN A 283 -19.47 9.88 3.06
N GLU A 284 -19.01 9.92 1.82
CA GLU A 284 -19.45 8.99 0.78
C GLU A 284 -18.28 8.31 0.07
N PHE A 285 -18.51 7.09 -0.41
CA PHE A 285 -17.54 6.41 -1.26
C PHE A 285 -17.57 6.98 -2.68
N VAL A 286 -16.37 7.12 -3.23
CA VAL A 286 -16.08 7.71 -4.54
C VAL A 286 -15.21 6.75 -5.35
N GLU A 287 -15.11 6.99 -6.65
CA GLU A 287 -14.32 6.19 -7.59
C GLU A 287 -12.83 6.14 -7.15
N PRO A 288 -12.29 4.95 -6.84
CA PRO A 288 -10.90 4.81 -6.39
C PRO A 288 -9.88 5.06 -7.50
N TYR A 289 -10.28 5.02 -8.76
CA TYR A 289 -9.39 5.19 -9.91
C TYR A 289 -9.64 6.49 -10.67
N SER A 290 -9.80 7.62 -9.94
CA SER A 290 -10.08 8.91 -10.59
C SER A 290 -8.92 9.34 -11.51
N PHE A 291 -7.68 8.89 -11.24
CA PHE A 291 -6.52 9.10 -12.14
C PHE A 291 -6.69 8.51 -13.54
N VAL A 292 -7.58 7.54 -13.75
CA VAL A 292 -7.81 6.96 -15.07
C VAL A 292 -8.53 7.94 -15.99
N VAL A 293 -9.30 8.86 -15.40
CA VAL A 293 -10.07 9.91 -16.08
C VAL A 293 -9.56 11.30 -15.71
N ASP A 294 -8.24 11.40 -15.56
CA ASP A 294 -7.45 12.62 -15.41
C ASP A 294 -7.56 13.37 -14.07
N GLY A 295 -8.18 12.77 -13.05
CA GLY A 295 -8.16 13.30 -11.68
C GLY A 295 -6.86 13.01 -10.91
N ASP A 296 -6.61 13.71 -9.81
CA ASP A 296 -5.62 13.32 -8.81
C ASP A 296 -6.30 12.69 -7.59
N ASP A 297 -6.05 11.40 -7.34
CA ASP A 297 -6.67 10.70 -6.20
C ASP A 297 -6.25 11.24 -4.82
N ARG A 298 -5.27 12.16 -4.77
CA ARG A 298 -4.90 12.90 -3.56
C ARG A 298 -5.81 14.12 -3.32
N ASP A 299 -6.34 14.75 -4.37
CA ASP A 299 -7.16 15.97 -4.25
C ASP A 299 -8.66 15.61 -4.15
N PRO A 300 -9.36 15.94 -3.05
CA PRO A 300 -10.79 15.68 -2.93
C PRO A 300 -11.66 16.38 -3.99
N LYS A 301 -11.14 17.43 -4.65
CA LYS A 301 -11.86 18.17 -5.69
C LYS A 301 -11.98 17.37 -6.99
N ASP A 302 -11.08 16.42 -7.20
CA ASP A 302 -11.03 15.56 -8.38
C ASP A 302 -11.77 14.23 -8.16
N ASP A 303 -12.43 14.06 -7.01
CA ASP A 303 -13.17 12.85 -6.70
C ASP A 303 -14.33 12.64 -7.67
N VAL A 304 -14.34 11.49 -8.33
CA VAL A 304 -15.45 11.09 -9.21
C VAL A 304 -16.49 10.32 -8.42
N THR A 305 -17.74 10.73 -8.53
CA THR A 305 -18.87 10.09 -7.84
C THR A 305 -19.09 8.65 -8.35
N LEU A 306 -19.32 7.72 -7.42
CA LEU A 306 -19.70 6.35 -7.78
C LEU A 306 -21.09 6.28 -8.46
N PRO A 307 -21.33 5.26 -9.30
CA PRO A 307 -22.65 4.99 -9.87
C PRO A 307 -23.74 4.92 -8.80
N ARG A 308 -24.94 5.44 -9.12
CA ARG A 308 -26.08 5.53 -8.19
C ARG A 308 -26.40 4.19 -7.52
N ILE A 309 -26.30 3.07 -8.24
CA ILE A 309 -26.57 1.72 -7.73
C ILE A 309 -25.78 1.37 -6.46
N TYR A 310 -24.56 1.88 -6.31
CA TYR A 310 -23.74 1.66 -5.12
C TYR A 310 -23.98 2.69 -4.01
N ARG A 311 -24.54 3.85 -4.36
CA ARG A 311 -24.80 4.94 -3.40
C ARG A 311 -26.14 4.81 -2.68
N VAL A 312 -27.07 4.00 -3.18
CA VAL A 312 -28.38 3.78 -2.54
C VAL A 312 -28.21 3.10 -1.18
N SER A 313 -27.36 2.08 -1.12
CA SER A 313 -26.99 1.46 0.15
C SER A 313 -25.94 2.31 0.84
N LYS A 314 -26.34 2.97 1.92
CA LYS A 314 -25.42 3.66 2.83
C LYS A 314 -24.65 2.70 3.75
N SER A 315 -24.72 1.38 3.53
CA SER A 315 -24.15 0.37 4.41
C SER A 315 -23.23 -0.60 3.69
N TRP A 316 -22.00 -0.71 4.17
CA TRP A 316 -20.90 -1.42 3.53
C TRP A 316 -20.11 -2.23 4.55
N ALA A 317 -19.87 -3.49 4.22
CA ALA A 317 -18.94 -4.33 4.97
C ALA A 317 -17.50 -3.78 4.80
N PRO A 318 -16.64 -3.91 5.83
CA PRO A 318 -15.25 -3.48 5.73
C PRO A 318 -14.48 -4.22 4.64
N VAL A 319 -13.58 -3.50 3.98
CA VAL A 319 -12.57 -4.06 3.07
C VAL A 319 -11.20 -3.85 3.72
N THR A 320 -10.34 -4.86 3.69
CA THR A 320 -8.96 -4.76 4.15
C THR A 320 -8.01 -4.75 2.94
N SER A 321 -6.94 -3.96 3.00
CA SER A 321 -5.99 -3.79 1.90
C SER A 321 -4.55 -3.75 2.42
N PHE A 322 -3.60 -4.26 1.63
CA PHE A 322 -2.17 -4.26 2.02
C PHE A 322 -1.58 -2.86 2.14
N TYR A 323 -2.02 -1.97 1.26
CA TYR A 323 -1.53 -0.60 1.15
C TYR A 323 -2.71 0.35 1.22
N CYS A 324 -2.55 1.43 2.00
CA CYS A 324 -3.63 2.36 2.31
C CYS A 324 -3.11 3.80 2.39
N SER A 325 -4.04 4.74 2.52
CA SER A 325 -3.77 6.11 2.96
C SER A 325 -5.01 6.72 3.59
N ASP A 326 -4.93 7.97 4.02
CA ASP A 326 -6.01 8.66 4.73
C ASP A 326 -7.19 9.02 3.80
N ARG A 327 -7.06 8.77 2.48
CA ARG A 327 -8.11 8.93 1.47
C ARG A 327 -9.01 7.69 1.28
N PHE A 328 -8.64 6.57 1.89
CA PHE A 328 -9.34 5.29 1.74
C PHE A 328 -9.91 4.83 3.09
N ALA A 329 -11.05 4.16 3.05
CA ALA A 329 -11.70 3.55 4.20
C ALA A 329 -11.21 2.11 4.45
N ASP A 330 -10.49 1.52 3.48
CA ASP A 330 -9.87 0.20 3.63
C ASP A 330 -9.05 0.09 4.92
N ILE A 331 -9.15 -1.02 5.64
CA ILE A 331 -8.36 -1.24 6.85
C ILE A 331 -6.99 -1.82 6.45
N PRO A 332 -5.86 -1.21 6.87
CA PRO A 332 -4.55 -1.75 6.57
C PRO A 332 -4.41 -3.20 7.07
N TRP A 333 -3.96 -4.09 6.20
CA TRP A 333 -3.78 -5.52 6.48
C TRP A 333 -2.34 -5.96 6.21
N PRO A 334 -1.78 -6.92 6.98
CA PRO A 334 -0.47 -7.46 6.69
C PRO A 334 -0.42 -8.13 5.30
N PRO A 335 0.51 -7.76 4.41
CA PRO A 335 0.70 -8.48 3.16
C PRO A 335 1.14 -9.92 3.41
N SER A 336 0.91 -10.81 2.44
CA SER A 336 1.31 -12.22 2.49
C SER A 336 2.79 -12.42 2.82
N GLU A 337 3.64 -11.53 2.34
CA GLU A 337 5.07 -11.61 2.53
C GLU A 337 5.46 -11.35 3.99
N ASP A 338 4.79 -10.44 4.70
CA ASP A 338 5.03 -10.24 6.13
C ASP A 338 4.66 -11.51 6.91
N TRP A 339 3.62 -12.22 6.50
CA TRP A 339 3.27 -13.53 7.08
C TRP A 339 4.27 -14.63 6.75
N GLU A 340 4.68 -14.75 5.48
CA GLU A 340 5.73 -15.69 5.09
C GLU A 340 7.02 -15.45 5.90
N ALA A 341 7.38 -14.18 6.14
CA ALA A 341 8.49 -13.78 7.01
C ALA A 341 8.31 -14.19 8.47
N ALA A 342 7.10 -14.01 9.00
CA ALA A 342 6.76 -14.29 10.37
C ALA A 342 6.70 -15.79 10.66
N VAL A 343 6.26 -16.58 9.67
CA VAL A 343 6.25 -18.05 9.72
C VAL A 343 7.67 -18.61 9.62
N GLY A 344 8.52 -18.04 8.75
CA GLY A 344 9.89 -18.52 8.56
C GLY A 344 10.01 -19.87 7.84
N LEU A 345 8.92 -20.34 7.22
CA LEU A 345 8.82 -21.55 6.41
C LEU A 345 8.24 -21.22 5.03
N ILE A 346 8.32 -22.18 4.11
CA ILE A 346 7.86 -22.04 2.74
C ILE A 346 6.39 -22.48 2.68
N LEU A 347 5.51 -21.59 2.20
CA LEU A 347 4.15 -21.94 1.80
C LEU A 347 4.09 -22.17 0.28
N PRO A 348 3.25 -23.10 -0.20
CA PRO A 348 3.01 -23.29 -1.63
C PRO A 348 2.55 -21.99 -2.29
N PRO A 349 3.21 -21.52 -3.37
CA PRO A 349 2.88 -20.23 -3.97
C PRO A 349 1.66 -20.29 -4.89
N SER A 350 1.38 -21.44 -5.51
CA SER A 350 0.34 -21.66 -6.50
C SER A 350 0.25 -23.14 -6.82
N PHE A 351 -0.92 -23.61 -7.25
CA PHE A 351 -1.10 -24.92 -7.87
C PHE A 351 -1.19 -24.84 -9.40
N ASP A 352 -0.98 -23.67 -10.00
CA ASP A 352 -0.96 -23.52 -11.46
C ASP A 352 0.26 -24.22 -12.07
N TYR A 353 0.02 -24.95 -13.16
CA TYR A 353 1.04 -25.70 -13.88
C TYR A 353 0.74 -25.77 -15.38
N GLU A 354 1.78 -26.06 -16.17
CA GLU A 354 1.70 -26.42 -17.58
C GLU A 354 1.97 -27.91 -17.77
N LEU A 355 1.32 -28.52 -18.76
CA LEU A 355 1.73 -29.82 -19.26
C LEU A 355 3.00 -29.64 -20.08
N ASP A 356 4.08 -30.32 -19.69
CA ASP A 356 5.38 -30.22 -20.32
C ASP A 356 5.95 -31.62 -20.58
N PRO A 357 5.87 -32.14 -21.83
CA PRO A 357 6.40 -33.44 -22.19
C PRO A 357 7.92 -33.59 -22.00
N LYS A 358 8.65 -32.48 -21.84
CA LYS A 358 10.10 -32.47 -21.62
C LYS A 358 10.46 -32.55 -20.14
N SER A 359 9.53 -32.23 -19.25
CA SER A 359 9.73 -32.38 -17.82
C SER A 359 9.66 -33.87 -17.45
N ALA A 360 10.48 -34.29 -16.47
CA ALA A 360 10.57 -35.70 -16.05
C ALA A 360 9.22 -36.29 -15.60
N ASP A 361 8.31 -35.43 -15.17
CA ASP A 361 7.01 -35.81 -14.65
C ASP A 361 5.81 -35.25 -15.44
N GLY A 362 6.06 -34.73 -16.65
CA GLY A 362 5.02 -34.23 -17.54
C GLY A 362 4.39 -32.89 -17.14
N ILE A 363 4.85 -32.24 -16.06
CA ILE A 363 4.35 -30.93 -15.62
C ILE A 363 5.47 -29.93 -15.27
N THR A 364 5.26 -28.66 -15.62
CA THR A 364 6.08 -27.53 -15.20
C THR A 364 5.24 -26.58 -14.33
N LEU A 365 5.68 -26.31 -13.11
CA LEU A 365 4.96 -25.42 -12.18
C LEU A 365 5.08 -23.95 -12.61
N ASP A 366 3.97 -23.21 -12.62
CA ASP A 366 3.94 -21.78 -13.02
C ASP A 366 4.60 -20.86 -11.98
N ALA A 367 4.61 -21.27 -10.71
CA ALA A 367 5.27 -20.54 -9.63
C ALA A 367 6.16 -21.47 -8.81
N LYS A 368 7.44 -21.11 -8.70
CA LYS A 368 8.39 -21.83 -7.85
C LYS A 368 8.31 -21.34 -6.41
N PRO A 369 8.35 -22.23 -5.40
CA PRO A 369 8.41 -21.83 -4.00
C PRO A 369 9.62 -20.92 -3.74
N ARG A 370 9.42 -19.90 -2.90
CA ARG A 370 10.46 -18.94 -2.53
C ARG A 370 10.92 -19.27 -1.11
N ASP A 371 12.23 -19.42 -0.94
CA ASP A 371 12.89 -19.59 0.36
C ASP A 371 13.45 -18.27 0.90
N LEU A 372 13.17 -17.15 0.23
CA LEU A 372 13.70 -15.82 0.54
C LEU A 372 13.42 -15.39 1.98
N PHE A 373 12.39 -15.97 2.59
CA PHE A 373 11.83 -15.57 3.88
C PHE A 373 12.01 -16.63 4.97
N THR A 374 12.74 -17.71 4.69
CA THR A 374 12.94 -18.78 5.68
C THR A 374 13.87 -18.34 6.79
N GLU A 375 13.59 -18.81 8.01
CA GLU A 375 14.45 -18.50 9.15
C GLU A 375 15.87 -19.06 8.95
N ALA A 376 15.98 -20.21 8.28
CA ALA A 376 17.27 -20.80 7.90
C ALA A 376 18.11 -19.86 7.03
N ASN A 377 17.50 -19.19 6.03
CA ASN A 377 18.23 -18.22 5.21
C ASN A 377 18.54 -16.95 6.01
N PHE A 378 17.62 -16.44 6.83
CA PHE A 378 17.94 -15.28 7.69
C PHE A 378 19.13 -15.56 8.62
N ALA A 379 19.17 -16.72 9.27
CA ALA A 379 20.28 -17.12 10.14
C ALA A 379 21.60 -17.28 9.36
N LYS A 380 21.55 -17.89 8.16
CA LYS A 380 22.73 -18.12 7.32
C LYS A 380 23.41 -16.83 6.84
N PHE A 381 22.64 -15.77 6.64
CA PHE A 381 23.11 -14.52 6.03
C PHE A 381 23.05 -13.33 7.02
N ASP A 382 22.94 -13.59 8.32
CA ASP A 382 23.10 -12.55 9.34
C ASP A 382 24.53 -12.00 9.29
N CYS A 383 24.65 -10.68 9.29
CA CYS A 383 25.93 -9.99 9.13
C CYS A 383 26.10 -9.00 10.28
N PRO A 384 27.13 -9.16 11.15
CA PRO A 384 27.43 -8.22 12.22
C PRO A 384 27.68 -6.80 11.70
N TRP A 385 27.30 -5.79 12.48
CA TRP A 385 27.39 -4.37 12.08
C TRP A 385 28.79 -3.96 11.58
N GLU A 386 29.83 -4.48 12.24
CA GLU A 386 31.23 -4.19 11.98
C GLU A 386 31.71 -4.72 10.61
N GLN A 387 31.03 -5.75 10.08
CA GLN A 387 31.36 -6.37 8.78
C GLN A 387 30.56 -5.76 7.62
N LYS A 388 29.57 -4.91 7.92
CA LYS A 388 28.73 -4.30 6.89
C LYS A 388 29.47 -3.17 6.16
N GLN A 389 29.29 -3.12 4.85
CA GLN A 389 29.83 -2.07 3.99
C GLN A 389 29.09 -0.74 4.24
N PRO A 390 29.79 0.39 4.45
CA PRO A 390 29.18 1.69 4.69
C PRO A 390 28.64 2.34 3.39
N THR A 391 27.88 1.58 2.59
CA THR A 391 27.34 1.97 1.29
C THR A 391 25.82 1.88 1.33
N ALA A 392 25.14 2.85 0.72
CA ALA A 392 23.69 2.80 0.56
C ALA A 392 23.33 1.91 -0.62
N PHE A 393 22.42 0.96 -0.38
CA PHE A 393 22.15 -0.12 -1.34
C PHE A 393 20.68 -0.18 -1.74
N PHE A 394 20.43 -0.43 -3.02
CA PHE A 394 19.10 -0.74 -3.56
C PHE A 394 19.16 -1.70 -4.75
N ARG A 395 18.26 -2.69 -4.73
CA ARG A 395 17.90 -3.50 -5.91
C ARG A 395 16.38 -3.64 -6.01
N GLY A 396 15.82 -3.30 -7.17
CA GLY A 396 14.39 -3.44 -7.41
C GLY A 396 14.03 -3.32 -8.88
N THR A 397 12.87 -3.84 -9.26
CA THR A 397 12.31 -3.61 -10.60
C THR A 397 11.89 -2.14 -10.73
N ALA A 398 11.85 -1.62 -11.96
CA ALA A 398 11.37 -0.28 -12.33
C ALA A 398 9.85 -0.07 -12.09
N THR A 399 9.32 -0.52 -10.95
CA THR A 399 7.95 -0.23 -10.52
C THR A 399 7.84 1.24 -10.09
N GLY A 400 6.62 1.76 -10.05
CA GLY A 400 6.39 3.20 -9.90
C GLY A 400 5.17 3.68 -10.68
N GLY A 401 4.62 4.80 -10.23
CA GLY A 401 3.60 5.63 -10.89
C GLY A 401 3.94 5.97 -12.34
N GLY A 402 5.07 6.64 -12.48
CA GLY A 402 5.50 7.26 -13.72
C GLY A 402 6.42 6.41 -14.61
N THR A 403 6.72 6.99 -15.77
CA THR A 403 7.56 6.39 -16.82
C THR A 403 8.90 7.10 -17.01
N THR A 404 9.18 8.17 -16.25
CA THR A 404 10.37 9.02 -16.37
C THR A 404 11.10 9.16 -15.04
N ILE A 405 12.32 9.72 -15.05
CA ILE A 405 13.06 10.02 -13.81
C ILE A 405 12.33 11.04 -12.90
N ALA A 406 11.46 11.90 -13.45
CA ALA A 406 10.78 12.94 -12.68
C ALA A 406 9.62 12.37 -11.84
N ASP A 407 8.91 11.38 -12.39
CA ASP A 407 7.68 10.82 -11.83
C ASP A 407 7.79 9.36 -11.38
N ASN A 408 8.97 8.76 -11.48
CA ASN A 408 9.26 7.44 -10.93
C ASN A 408 10.55 7.47 -10.08
N GLN A 409 10.41 7.31 -8.76
CA GLN A 409 11.52 7.41 -7.81
C GLN A 409 12.55 6.29 -7.97
N ARG A 410 12.18 5.11 -8.47
CA ARG A 410 13.14 4.03 -8.72
C ARG A 410 14.00 4.31 -9.94
N LEU A 411 13.41 4.89 -10.99
CA LEU A 411 14.15 5.37 -12.16
C LEU A 411 15.08 6.53 -11.76
N ALA A 412 14.60 7.46 -10.95
CA ALA A 412 15.41 8.56 -10.41
C ALA A 412 16.62 8.06 -9.61
N LEU A 413 16.41 7.08 -8.73
CA LEU A 413 17.47 6.50 -7.90
C LEU A 413 18.54 5.80 -8.74
N ALA A 414 18.14 5.00 -9.73
CA ALA A 414 19.07 4.32 -10.63
C ALA A 414 19.86 5.33 -11.49
N ALA A 415 19.19 6.37 -12.01
CA ALA A 415 19.84 7.46 -12.73
C ALA A 415 20.87 8.19 -11.86
N LEU A 416 20.54 8.44 -10.59
CA LEU A 416 21.43 9.09 -9.64
C LEU A 416 22.68 8.24 -9.36
N SER A 417 22.51 6.93 -9.12
CA SER A 417 23.61 5.99 -8.92
C SER A 417 24.53 5.93 -10.14
N TYR A 418 23.95 5.80 -11.33
CA TYR A 418 24.70 5.79 -12.59
C TYR A 418 25.50 7.10 -12.76
N LYS A 419 24.87 8.25 -12.54
CA LYS A 419 25.55 9.55 -12.63
C LYS A 419 26.72 9.66 -11.66
N TRP A 420 26.59 9.19 -10.43
CA TRP A 420 27.66 9.22 -9.43
C TRP A 420 28.84 8.34 -9.83
N GLN A 421 28.58 7.15 -10.39
CA GLN A 421 29.61 6.26 -10.93
C GLN A 421 30.37 6.90 -12.10
N GLN A 422 29.66 7.53 -13.04
CA GLN A 422 30.31 8.23 -14.16
C GLN A 422 31.19 9.39 -13.70
N LEU A 423 30.75 10.17 -12.71
CA LEU A 423 31.53 11.27 -12.16
C LEU A 423 32.82 10.81 -11.47
N ALA A 424 32.77 9.67 -10.78
CA ALA A 424 33.96 9.08 -10.15
C ALA A 424 34.96 8.56 -11.20
N ALA A 425 34.48 8.00 -12.31
CA ALA A 425 35.32 7.45 -13.38
C ALA A 425 35.99 8.49 -14.29
N LEU A 426 35.62 9.79 -14.20
CA LEU A 426 36.19 10.83 -15.07
C LEU A 426 37.73 10.94 -14.91
N PRO A 427 38.54 11.12 -15.97
CA PRO A 427 39.98 11.37 -15.85
C PRO A 427 40.31 12.72 -15.19
N HIS A 428 41.50 12.83 -14.55
CA HIS A 428 41.91 14.02 -13.79
C HIS A 428 41.89 15.32 -14.62
N GLU A 429 42.21 15.23 -15.91
CA GLU A 429 42.30 16.37 -16.84
C GLU A 429 40.95 17.04 -17.15
N ARG A 430 39.83 16.31 -17.03
CA ARG A 430 38.47 16.87 -17.24
C ARG A 430 37.87 17.49 -15.97
N ILE A 431 38.56 17.39 -14.83
CA ILE A 431 38.11 17.92 -13.54
C ILE A 431 37.97 19.44 -13.55
N THR A 432 38.82 20.14 -14.30
CA THR A 432 38.80 21.62 -14.36
C THR A 432 37.45 22.18 -14.82
N LYS A 433 36.71 21.43 -15.64
CA LYS A 433 35.40 21.78 -16.21
C LYS A 433 34.19 21.44 -15.32
N LEU A 434 34.39 20.71 -14.22
CA LEU A 434 33.32 20.40 -13.27
C LEU A 434 32.87 21.65 -12.50
N ASN A 435 31.58 21.74 -12.20
CA ASN A 435 31.07 22.80 -11.33
C ASN A 435 31.51 22.58 -9.86
N PHE A 436 31.35 23.60 -9.01
CA PHE A 436 31.79 23.54 -7.60
C PHE A 436 31.20 22.34 -6.85
N ARG A 437 29.91 22.02 -7.08
CA ARG A 437 29.24 20.89 -6.43
C ARG A 437 29.81 19.55 -6.89
N GLU A 438 30.13 19.40 -8.17
CA GLU A 438 30.73 18.19 -8.74
C GLU A 438 32.18 17.97 -8.27
N LYS A 439 32.96 19.04 -8.15
CA LYS A 439 34.33 19.00 -7.60
C LYS A 439 34.33 18.56 -6.13
N ALA A 440 33.49 19.20 -5.30
CA ALA A 440 33.32 18.81 -3.91
C ALA A 440 32.86 17.35 -3.79
N ALA A 441 31.90 16.94 -4.63
CA ALA A 441 31.38 15.59 -4.57
C ALA A 441 32.43 14.52 -4.92
N ARG A 442 33.29 14.75 -5.92
CA ARG A 442 34.38 13.83 -6.28
C ARG A 442 35.42 13.67 -5.16
N GLN A 443 35.77 14.77 -4.47
CA GLN A 443 36.74 14.75 -3.37
C GLN A 443 36.30 13.84 -2.20
N HIS A 444 35.02 13.50 -2.13
CA HIS A 444 34.41 12.72 -1.05
C HIS A 444 33.95 11.29 -1.46
N GLY A 445 34.38 10.75 -2.60
CA GLY A 445 34.17 9.33 -2.96
C GLY A 445 32.71 8.94 -3.22
N LEU A 446 32.00 9.68 -4.09
CA LEU A 446 30.58 9.48 -4.42
C LEU A 446 30.23 8.05 -4.89
N ASP A 447 31.08 7.41 -5.67
CA ASP A 447 30.91 6.03 -6.17
C ASP A 447 30.80 5.01 -5.03
N LEU A 448 31.42 5.32 -3.89
CA LEU A 448 31.32 4.48 -2.71
C LEU A 448 30.06 4.76 -1.90
N LEU A 449 29.33 5.86 -2.15
CA LEU A 449 28.14 6.21 -1.33
C LEU A 449 26.91 5.39 -1.69
N LEU A 450 26.70 5.10 -2.98
CA LEU A 450 25.46 4.53 -3.49
C LEU A 450 25.71 3.42 -4.50
N ASP A 451 25.14 2.26 -4.20
CA ASP A 451 24.99 1.15 -5.12
C ASP A 451 23.49 0.86 -5.32
N ALA A 452 22.88 1.56 -6.28
CA ALA A 452 21.48 1.35 -6.64
C ALA A 452 21.32 0.97 -8.12
N ALA A 453 20.66 -0.15 -8.37
CA ALA A 453 20.46 -0.65 -9.72
C ALA A 453 19.08 -1.29 -9.90
N LEU A 454 18.59 -1.26 -11.14
CA LEU A 454 17.33 -1.91 -11.51
C LEU A 454 17.57 -3.36 -11.90
N VAL A 455 16.72 -4.27 -11.40
CA VAL A 455 16.80 -5.70 -11.74
C VAL A 455 15.98 -6.06 -12.99
N GLY A 456 15.20 -5.12 -13.50
CA GLY A 456 14.39 -5.28 -14.70
C GLY A 456 13.43 -4.12 -14.96
N TRP A 457 12.99 -4.01 -16.19
CA TRP A 457 12.00 -3.03 -16.64
C TRP A 457 10.57 -3.51 -16.37
N ASN A 458 9.73 -2.64 -15.81
CA ASN A 458 8.31 -2.94 -15.64
C ASN A 458 7.57 -2.67 -16.96
N LYS A 459 7.15 -3.73 -17.64
CA LYS A 459 6.51 -3.68 -18.96
C LYS A 459 5.02 -3.34 -18.94
N ARG A 460 4.44 -3.10 -17.75
CA ARG A 460 3.00 -2.84 -17.61
C ARG A 460 2.69 -1.40 -18.03
N ASP A 461 1.56 -1.21 -18.69
CA ASP A 461 1.07 0.11 -19.07
C ASP A 461 0.78 0.94 -17.81
N LYS A 462 1.04 2.25 -17.93
CA LYS A 462 1.04 3.23 -16.84
C LYS A 462 0.07 4.36 -17.16
N LYS A 463 -0.76 4.73 -16.19
CA LYS A 463 -1.63 5.91 -16.23
C LYS A 463 -1.42 6.69 -14.93
N LEU A 464 -1.07 7.97 -15.02
CA LEU A 464 -0.77 8.81 -13.85
C LEU A 464 -1.36 10.21 -14.01
N GLY A 465 -2.33 10.55 -13.16
CA GLY A 465 -3.00 11.86 -13.16
C GLY A 465 -3.53 12.22 -14.55
N SER A 466 -3.29 13.44 -15.00
CA SER A 466 -3.71 13.94 -16.33
C SER A 466 -2.85 13.46 -17.51
N LYS A 467 -1.80 12.66 -17.29
CA LYS A 467 -0.99 12.15 -18.40
C LYS A 467 -1.76 11.03 -19.12
N PRO A 468 -1.67 10.94 -20.46
CA PRO A 468 -2.21 9.80 -21.19
C PRO A 468 -1.46 8.51 -20.83
N MET A 469 -2.11 7.37 -21.05
CA MET A 469 -1.53 6.06 -20.79
C MET A 469 -0.29 5.84 -21.67
N SER A 470 0.78 5.33 -21.06
CA SER A 470 2.05 5.05 -21.73
C SER A 470 2.80 3.90 -21.05
N PHE A 471 4.04 3.66 -21.43
CA PHE A 471 4.91 2.64 -20.84
C PHE A 471 6.33 3.18 -20.65
N VAL A 472 7.13 2.50 -19.83
CA VAL A 472 8.55 2.83 -19.64
C VAL A 472 9.30 2.49 -20.92
N ARG A 473 10.06 3.45 -21.48
CA ARG A 473 10.86 3.30 -22.70
C ARG A 473 12.35 3.19 -22.33
N PRO A 474 12.92 1.97 -22.21
CA PRO A 474 14.28 1.76 -21.71
C PRO A 474 15.38 2.50 -22.49
N ASP A 475 15.16 2.71 -23.78
CA ASP A 475 16.02 3.44 -24.72
C ASP A 475 16.16 4.94 -24.39
N GLN A 476 15.33 5.47 -23.48
CA GLN A 476 15.40 6.86 -23.01
C GLN A 476 16.29 7.05 -21.76
N PHE A 477 16.97 6.00 -21.29
CA PHE A 477 17.82 6.05 -20.10
C PHE A 477 19.26 5.68 -20.42
N ASP A 478 20.21 6.41 -19.83
CA ASP A 478 21.65 6.14 -19.97
C ASP A 478 22.13 4.92 -19.15
N PHE A 479 21.25 4.33 -18.34
CA PHE A 479 21.52 3.17 -17.49
C PHE A 479 20.66 1.97 -17.88
N GLN A 480 21.13 0.76 -17.54
CA GLN A 480 20.46 -0.48 -17.87
C GLN A 480 19.84 -1.15 -16.65
N ALA A 481 18.77 -1.92 -16.89
CA ALA A 481 18.21 -2.84 -15.90
C ALA A 481 18.58 -4.28 -16.29
N SER A 482 19.13 -5.05 -15.35
CA SER A 482 19.60 -6.43 -15.61
C SER A 482 19.22 -7.37 -14.48
N ARG A 483 18.85 -8.61 -14.81
CA ARG A 483 18.63 -9.67 -13.81
C ARG A 483 19.91 -9.99 -13.03
N GLU A 484 21.08 -9.73 -13.59
CA GLU A 484 22.38 -9.90 -12.92
C GLU A 484 22.54 -8.96 -11.72
N HIS A 485 21.81 -7.84 -11.69
CA HIS A 485 21.78 -6.98 -10.52
C HIS A 485 20.98 -7.58 -9.35
N PHE A 486 20.24 -8.68 -9.55
CA PHE A 486 19.41 -9.25 -8.50
C PHE A 486 20.25 -9.71 -7.30
N THR A 487 19.90 -9.19 -6.13
CA THR A 487 20.49 -9.59 -4.85
C THR A 487 19.36 -10.05 -3.93
N PRO A 488 19.35 -11.31 -3.47
CA PRO A 488 18.38 -11.80 -2.50
C PRO A 488 18.32 -10.90 -1.26
N ILE A 489 17.14 -10.75 -0.66
CA ILE A 489 16.93 -9.75 0.41
C ILE A 489 17.86 -9.94 1.61
N TYR A 490 18.17 -11.18 1.98
CA TYR A 490 19.07 -11.52 3.07
C TYR A 490 20.53 -11.15 2.77
N ASP A 491 20.99 -11.23 1.51
CA ASP A 491 22.36 -10.85 1.12
C ASP A 491 22.56 -9.32 1.19
N GLN A 492 21.47 -8.56 1.17
CA GLN A 492 21.51 -7.11 1.35
C GLN A 492 21.92 -6.74 2.78
N SER A 493 21.87 -7.66 3.74
CA SER A 493 22.35 -7.46 5.11
C SER A 493 23.81 -7.01 5.18
N ARG A 494 24.60 -7.27 4.13
CA ARG A 494 26.02 -6.86 4.04
C ARG A 494 26.21 -5.35 3.92
N TYR A 495 25.15 -4.56 3.71
CA TYR A 495 25.22 -3.10 3.60
C TYR A 495 24.68 -2.43 4.84
N LYS A 496 25.35 -1.37 5.32
CA LYS A 496 24.91 -0.60 6.49
C LYS A 496 23.64 0.19 6.22
N TYR A 497 23.41 0.63 4.99
CA TYR A 497 22.28 1.51 4.66
C TYR A 497 21.45 0.90 3.52
N LEU A 498 20.17 0.64 3.76
CA LEU A 498 19.25 0.08 2.78
C LEU A 498 18.22 1.14 2.40
N ILE A 499 18.11 1.43 1.11
CA ILE A 499 17.18 2.45 0.62
C ILE A 499 15.80 1.83 0.44
N TYR A 500 14.81 2.40 1.12
CA TYR A 500 13.41 2.12 0.87
C TYR A 500 12.85 3.15 -0.10
N VAL A 501 12.52 2.69 -1.31
CA VAL A 501 11.77 3.46 -2.32
C VAL A 501 10.56 2.65 -2.75
N GLU A 502 9.42 3.32 -2.78
CA GLU A 502 8.12 2.76 -3.11
C GLU A 502 8.03 2.29 -4.57
N GLY A 503 6.97 1.55 -4.87
CA GLY A 503 6.64 1.08 -6.21
C GLY A 503 5.37 1.75 -6.72
N HIS A 504 4.37 0.95 -7.09
CA HIS A 504 3.05 1.44 -7.45
C HIS A 504 2.31 2.05 -6.26
N CYS A 505 2.51 1.43 -5.10
CA CYS A 505 2.11 1.89 -3.77
C CYS A 505 3.34 1.77 -2.86
N ALA A 506 3.12 1.89 -1.54
CA ALA A 506 4.06 1.39 -0.55
C ALA A 506 4.51 -0.04 -0.90
N ALA A 507 5.72 -0.40 -0.49
CA ALA A 507 6.32 -1.70 -0.78
C ALA A 507 6.38 -2.58 0.48
N CYS A 508 5.90 -3.82 0.39
CA CYS A 508 5.96 -4.84 1.45
C CYS A 508 7.39 -5.13 1.93
N ARG A 509 8.42 -4.79 1.13
CA ARG A 509 9.82 -5.06 1.47
C ARG A 509 10.31 -4.41 2.78
N TYR A 510 9.60 -3.40 3.28
CA TYR A 510 10.01 -2.66 4.48
C TYR A 510 10.14 -3.58 5.70
N GLY A 511 9.16 -4.48 5.92
CA GLY A 511 9.15 -5.39 7.07
C GLY A 511 10.42 -6.24 7.12
N PHE A 512 10.87 -6.74 5.97
CA PHE A 512 12.12 -7.50 5.86
C PHE A 512 13.36 -6.67 6.15
N MET A 513 13.43 -5.43 5.64
CA MET A 513 14.59 -4.56 5.85
C MET A 513 14.84 -4.30 7.33
N MET A 514 13.78 -4.23 8.14
CA MET A 514 13.89 -4.03 9.60
C MET A 514 14.65 -5.17 10.29
N ARG A 515 14.61 -6.40 9.75
CA ARG A 515 15.28 -7.57 10.33
C ARG A 515 16.78 -7.60 10.08
N LEU A 516 17.26 -6.94 9.03
CA LEU A 516 18.62 -7.13 8.49
C LEU A 516 19.73 -6.43 9.31
N GLY A 517 19.36 -5.69 10.35
CA GLY A 517 20.31 -4.93 11.17
C GLY A 517 21.02 -3.83 10.39
N SER A 518 20.37 -3.29 9.37
CA SER A 518 20.84 -2.16 8.56
C SER A 518 19.96 -0.93 8.81
N VAL A 519 20.52 0.26 8.64
CA VAL A 519 19.73 1.50 8.69
C VAL A 519 18.86 1.58 7.45
N ILE A 520 17.58 1.87 7.63
CA ILE A 520 16.66 2.10 6.53
C ILE A 520 16.69 3.59 6.17
N LEU A 521 17.08 3.91 4.93
CA LEU A 521 16.92 5.24 4.35
C LEU A 521 15.54 5.30 3.67
N LYS A 522 14.54 5.82 4.37
CA LYS A 522 13.14 5.84 3.92
C LYS A 522 12.88 7.07 3.06
N VAL A 523 12.73 6.86 1.75
CA VAL A 523 12.36 7.94 0.83
C VAL A 523 10.89 8.30 1.02
N GLU A 524 10.62 9.60 1.11
CA GLU A 524 9.27 10.16 1.19
C GLU A 524 8.46 9.80 -0.06
N SER A 525 7.20 9.41 0.15
CA SER A 525 6.32 8.86 -0.89
C SER A 525 5.89 9.91 -1.91
N LYS A 526 5.74 9.48 -3.17
CA LYS A 526 4.96 10.20 -4.20
C LYS A 526 3.63 9.51 -4.53
N CYS A 527 3.35 8.36 -3.93
CA CYS A 527 2.20 7.52 -4.24
C CYS A 527 0.96 7.93 -3.41
N VAL A 528 -0.22 7.49 -3.83
CA VAL A 528 -1.46 7.76 -3.08
C VAL A 528 -1.65 6.81 -1.92
N ALA A 529 -1.31 5.52 -2.09
CA ALA A 529 -1.36 4.50 -1.04
C ALA A 529 0.07 4.26 -0.53
N ASP A 530 0.48 5.07 0.46
CA ASP A 530 1.85 5.23 0.96
C ASP A 530 2.10 4.54 2.31
N LYS A 531 1.07 3.89 2.87
CA LYS A 531 1.14 3.25 4.20
C LYS A 531 0.89 1.74 4.12
N ILE A 532 1.67 0.98 4.89
CA ILE A 532 1.34 -0.39 5.32
C ILE A 532 0.94 -0.40 6.80
N TRP A 533 0.40 -1.52 7.26
CA TRP A 533 -0.27 -1.68 8.56
C TRP A 533 0.50 -1.20 9.80
N PHE A 534 1.84 -1.29 9.83
CA PHE A 534 2.65 -0.83 10.96
C PHE A 534 3.39 0.51 10.73
N PHE A 535 3.26 1.14 9.56
CA PHE A 535 3.94 2.43 9.29
C PHE A 535 3.64 3.53 10.30
N PRO A 536 2.42 3.64 10.86
CA PRO A 536 2.16 4.60 11.93
C PRO A 536 3.09 4.46 13.16
N LEU A 537 3.73 3.31 13.38
CA LEU A 537 4.72 3.11 14.45
C LEU A 537 6.05 3.84 14.23
N LEU A 538 6.39 4.09 12.98
CA LEU A 538 7.74 4.48 12.59
C LEU A 538 8.02 5.94 12.96
N LYS A 539 9.19 6.19 13.52
CA LYS A 539 9.66 7.50 13.99
C LYS A 539 11.00 7.84 13.31
N PRO A 540 11.06 8.96 12.56
CA PRO A 540 12.30 9.43 11.94
C PRO A 540 13.43 9.58 12.96
N TYR A 541 14.64 9.17 12.57
CA TYR A 541 15.87 9.11 13.37
C TYR A 541 15.83 8.20 14.61
N ILE A 542 14.75 7.45 14.82
CA ILE A 542 14.67 6.40 15.85
C ILE A 542 14.83 5.03 15.22
N ASP A 543 14.07 4.71 14.17
CA ASP A 543 14.11 3.42 13.47
C ASP A 543 14.49 3.53 11.98
N HIS A 544 14.47 4.74 11.40
CA HIS A 544 14.88 4.98 10.03
C HIS A 544 15.39 6.41 9.85
N ILE A 545 16.03 6.70 8.72
CA ILE A 545 16.43 8.05 8.34
C ILE A 545 15.56 8.51 7.16
N PRO A 546 14.85 9.64 7.27
CA PRO A 546 14.02 10.14 6.18
C PRO A 546 14.89 10.75 5.07
N VAL A 547 14.49 10.51 3.83
CA VAL A 547 15.08 11.10 2.61
C VAL A 547 13.96 11.78 1.82
N ARG A 548 14.23 12.95 1.24
CA ARG A 548 13.25 13.72 0.46
C ARG A 548 12.75 12.94 -0.75
N ALA A 549 11.51 13.18 -1.16
CA ALA A 549 10.87 12.48 -2.27
C ALA A 549 11.61 12.65 -3.63
N ASP A 550 12.39 13.72 -3.77
CA ASP A 550 13.19 14.04 -4.95
C ASP A 550 14.65 13.56 -4.86
N LEU A 551 15.03 12.86 -3.78
CA LEU A 551 16.37 12.34 -3.50
C LEU A 551 17.46 13.41 -3.35
N THR A 552 17.09 14.69 -3.27
CA THR A 552 18.07 15.80 -3.30
C THR A 552 19.00 15.84 -2.09
N ASP A 553 18.55 15.30 -0.95
CA ASP A 553 19.32 15.21 0.29
C ASP A 553 19.97 13.84 0.52
N LEU A 554 19.81 12.87 -0.40
CA LEU A 554 20.29 11.49 -0.20
C LEU A 554 21.79 11.43 0.07
N ALA A 555 22.61 12.17 -0.67
CA ALA A 555 24.05 12.20 -0.46
C ALA A 555 24.43 12.68 0.95
N ASP A 556 23.76 13.72 1.43
CA ASP A 556 24.01 14.30 2.74
C ASP A 556 23.55 13.36 3.86
N LYS A 557 22.44 12.63 3.67
CA LYS A 557 22.01 11.58 4.60
C LYS A 557 23.04 10.46 4.70
N ILE A 558 23.58 9.98 3.58
CA ILE A 558 24.58 8.90 3.59
C ILE A 558 25.87 9.37 4.28
N ARG A 559 26.32 10.61 4.03
CA ARG A 559 27.50 11.18 4.72
C ARG A 559 27.27 11.29 6.22
N TRP A 560 26.12 11.83 6.64
CA TRP A 560 25.76 11.87 8.05
C TRP A 560 25.80 10.48 8.68
N CYS A 561 25.29 9.45 8.00
CA CYS A 561 25.36 8.07 8.51
C CYS A 561 26.80 7.56 8.72
N ARG A 562 27.72 7.91 7.81
CA ARG A 562 29.14 7.51 7.91
C ARG A 562 29.85 8.21 9.07
N GLU A 563 29.49 9.45 9.33
CA GLU A 563 30.03 10.26 10.43
C GLU A 563 29.43 9.91 11.79
N ASN A 564 28.28 9.21 11.82
CA ASN A 564 27.52 8.90 13.02
C ASN A 564 27.26 7.39 13.18
N ASP A 565 28.30 6.56 13.00
CA ASP A 565 28.19 5.10 12.94
C ASP A 565 27.50 4.47 14.17
N THR A 566 27.83 4.93 15.38
CA THR A 566 27.20 4.45 16.62
C THR A 566 25.71 4.76 16.67
N ALA A 567 25.30 5.96 16.23
CA ALA A 567 23.89 6.33 16.17
C ALA A 567 23.16 5.50 15.11
N CYS A 568 23.79 5.27 13.95
CA CYS A 568 23.26 4.40 12.91
C CYS A 568 23.06 2.96 13.39
N ARG A 569 24.01 2.40 14.15
CA ARG A 569 23.85 1.08 14.77
C ARG A 569 22.64 1.02 15.70
N ALA A 570 22.44 2.06 16.52
CA ALA A 570 21.27 2.15 17.41
C ALA A 570 19.97 2.22 16.60
N ILE A 571 19.90 3.04 15.55
CA ILE A 571 18.72 3.15 14.67
C ILE A 571 18.38 1.81 14.03
N ALA A 572 19.38 1.10 13.48
CA ALA A 572 19.20 -0.22 12.88
C ALA A 572 18.69 -1.26 13.90
N ASN A 573 19.23 -1.24 15.13
CA ASN A 573 18.79 -2.12 16.21
C ASN A 573 17.35 -1.81 16.66
N ASN A 574 16.97 -0.53 16.73
CA ASN A 574 15.60 -0.12 17.06
C ASN A 574 14.60 -0.64 16.01
N ALA A 575 14.93 -0.55 14.71
CA ALA A 575 14.10 -1.12 13.66
C ALA A 575 13.93 -2.65 13.83
N LYS A 576 15.03 -3.36 14.10
CA LYS A 576 15.02 -4.82 14.36
C LYS A 576 14.17 -5.18 15.57
N GLN A 577 14.25 -4.38 16.63
CA GLN A 577 13.44 -4.58 17.84
C GLN A 577 11.95 -4.29 17.59
N LEU A 578 11.61 -3.23 16.86
CA LEU A 578 10.23 -2.92 16.47
C LEU A 578 9.64 -4.07 15.66
N TRP A 579 10.40 -4.61 14.69
CA TRP A 579 9.98 -5.79 13.95
C TRP A 579 9.73 -6.98 14.88
N LYS A 580 10.68 -7.28 15.77
CA LYS A 580 10.56 -8.40 16.72
C LYS A 580 9.32 -8.29 17.60
N THR A 581 8.99 -7.08 18.06
CA THR A 581 7.83 -6.85 18.94
C THR A 581 6.50 -6.89 18.18
N TYR A 582 6.41 -6.22 17.03
CA TYR A 582 5.11 -5.94 16.39
C TYR A 582 4.87 -6.68 15.08
N VAL A 583 5.92 -6.91 14.28
CA VAL A 583 5.78 -7.45 12.91
C VAL A 583 6.06 -8.96 12.86
N SER A 584 6.79 -9.49 13.84
CA SER A 584 6.98 -10.94 14.03
C SER A 584 5.66 -11.65 14.31
N LYS A 585 5.66 -12.99 14.26
CA LYS A 585 4.44 -13.82 14.33
C LYS A 585 3.47 -13.41 15.43
N GLU A 586 3.93 -13.30 16.68
CA GLU A 586 3.04 -12.98 17.81
C GLU A 586 2.41 -11.60 17.68
N GLY A 587 3.22 -10.58 17.33
CA GLY A 587 2.72 -9.22 17.14
C GLY A 587 1.77 -9.10 15.95
N LEU A 588 2.05 -9.81 14.86
CA LEU A 588 1.18 -9.86 13.68
C LEU A 588 -0.16 -10.52 14.02
N LEU A 589 -0.16 -11.66 14.72
CA LEU A 589 -1.38 -12.32 15.17
C LEU A 589 -2.20 -11.43 16.13
N ASP A 590 -1.54 -10.67 16.99
CA ASP A 590 -2.21 -9.66 17.83
C ASP A 590 -2.84 -8.55 16.97
N TYR A 591 -2.20 -8.10 15.90
CA TYR A 591 -2.82 -7.13 14.99
C TYR A 591 -4.05 -7.69 14.27
N ILE A 592 -3.99 -8.95 13.82
CA ILE A 592 -5.15 -9.62 13.21
C ILE A 592 -6.30 -9.71 14.23
N GLN A 593 -6.00 -10.11 15.46
CA GLN A 593 -6.97 -10.13 16.55
C GLN A 593 -7.59 -8.75 16.80
N LEU A 594 -6.77 -7.69 16.82
CA LEU A 594 -7.25 -6.32 16.98
C LEU A 594 -8.24 -5.93 15.87
N VAL A 595 -7.82 -6.06 14.60
CA VAL A 595 -8.63 -5.65 13.44
C VAL A 595 -9.94 -6.42 13.40
N THR A 596 -9.90 -7.74 13.52
CA THR A 596 -11.10 -8.60 13.50
C THR A 596 -12.04 -8.31 14.67
N THR A 597 -11.48 -8.05 15.86
CA THR A 597 -12.27 -7.64 17.05
C THR A 597 -12.95 -6.29 16.82
N ARG A 598 -12.29 -5.33 16.17
CA ARG A 598 -12.90 -4.03 15.85
C ARG A 598 -13.96 -4.13 14.76
N ILE A 599 -13.74 -4.95 13.73
CA ILE A 599 -14.75 -5.26 12.71
C ILE A 599 -15.98 -5.90 13.39
N ALA A 600 -15.77 -6.90 14.25
CA ALA A 600 -16.85 -7.54 15.00
C ALA A 600 -17.60 -6.55 15.89
N ALA A 601 -16.90 -5.73 16.67
CA ALA A 601 -17.52 -4.75 17.54
C ALA A 601 -18.37 -3.74 16.75
N ASN A 602 -17.88 -3.27 15.59
CA ASN A 602 -18.62 -2.32 14.75
C ASN A 602 -19.85 -2.95 14.07
N PHE A 603 -19.87 -4.26 13.87
CA PHE A 603 -21.05 -5.00 13.39
C PHE A 603 -22.20 -4.92 14.41
N TRP A 604 -21.89 -5.12 15.70
CA TRP A 604 -22.91 -5.25 16.76
C TRP A 604 -23.22 -3.94 17.47
N TYR A 605 -22.20 -3.08 17.62
CA TYR A 605 -22.25 -1.82 18.35
C TYR A 605 -21.66 -0.73 17.45
N PRO A 606 -22.37 -0.33 16.37
CA PRO A 606 -21.85 0.60 15.39
C PRO A 606 -21.41 1.90 16.06
N ALA A 607 -20.20 2.36 15.70
CA ALA A 607 -19.69 3.64 16.20
C ALA A 607 -20.58 4.80 15.71
N MET A 608 -20.68 5.87 16.50
CA MET A 608 -21.31 7.09 15.99
C MET A 608 -20.52 7.62 14.78
N PRO A 609 -21.18 8.09 13.70
CA PRO A 609 -20.49 8.61 12.54
C PRO A 609 -19.48 9.70 12.95
N PHE A 610 -18.28 9.63 12.39
CA PHE A 610 -17.29 10.69 12.59
C PHE A 610 -17.78 12.01 11.98
N LEU A 611 -18.34 12.89 12.81
CA LEU A 611 -18.57 14.30 12.51
C LEU A 611 -17.23 15.03 12.69
N LYS A 612 -16.81 15.85 11.72
CA LYS A 612 -15.69 16.79 11.88
C LYS A 612 -16.01 17.76 13.02
N SER A 613 -15.72 17.39 14.27
CA SER A 613 -15.42 18.38 15.30
C SER A 613 -14.01 18.88 15.05
N SER A 614 -13.84 20.20 14.98
CA SER A 614 -12.58 20.89 14.82
C SER A 614 -11.45 20.28 15.65
N LEU A 615 -10.52 19.59 14.99
CA LEU A 615 -9.19 19.33 15.53
C LEU A 615 -8.18 20.06 14.66
N SER A 616 -8.08 21.36 14.92
CA SER A 616 -6.78 22.03 14.90
C SER A 616 -5.80 21.22 15.74
N ASN A 617 -4.61 20.96 15.20
CA ASN A 617 -3.40 20.52 15.91
C ASN A 617 -3.64 19.65 17.14
N GLN A 618 -3.67 18.33 16.98
CA GLN A 618 -3.32 17.45 18.10
C GLN A 618 -2.03 16.71 17.79
N HIS A 619 -1.19 16.74 18.80
CA HIS A 619 0.26 16.70 18.78
C HIS A 619 0.82 15.32 18.41
N SER A 620 2.10 15.36 18.03
CA SER A 620 3.02 14.24 17.89
C SER A 620 2.83 13.17 18.99
N PRO A 621 3.11 11.89 18.69
CA PRO A 621 2.90 10.79 19.62
C PRO A 621 3.68 10.99 20.93
N PRO A 622 3.21 10.43 22.06
CA PRO A 622 3.97 10.42 23.30
C PRO A 622 5.37 9.85 23.05
N THR A 623 6.37 10.55 23.56
CA THR A 623 7.73 10.03 23.73
C THR A 623 7.60 8.77 24.58
N LEU A 624 7.96 7.61 24.03
CA LEU A 624 8.31 6.47 24.88
C LEU A 624 9.45 6.97 25.76
N ILE A 625 9.32 6.83 27.07
CA ILE A 625 10.42 7.07 28.00
C ILE A 625 11.49 6.04 27.62
N VAL A 626 12.39 6.44 26.75
CA VAL A 626 13.69 5.80 26.57
C VAL A 626 14.49 6.28 27.77
N ASN A 627 14.87 5.36 28.65
CA ASN A 627 15.90 5.64 29.64
C ASN A 627 17.13 6.21 28.90
N ASP A 628 17.37 7.50 29.13
CA ASP A 628 18.52 8.31 28.77
C ASP A 628 19.51 7.73 27.76
N LEU A 629 19.22 7.90 26.46
CA LEU A 629 20.26 8.00 25.43
C LEU A 629 19.80 8.96 24.32
N THR A 630 19.83 10.26 24.60
CA THR A 630 19.96 11.28 23.54
C THR A 630 21.42 11.31 23.07
N PRO A 631 21.73 11.01 21.80
CA PRO A 631 23.08 11.18 21.27
C PRO A 631 23.36 12.68 21.10
N GLY A 632 24.26 13.23 21.92
CA GLY A 632 24.92 14.50 21.61
C GLY A 632 24.76 15.69 22.56
N CYS A 633 24.46 15.50 23.85
CA CYS A 633 24.58 16.58 24.85
C CYS A 633 25.72 16.26 25.84
N LEU A 634 26.96 16.43 25.39
CA LEU A 634 28.14 16.48 26.25
C LEU A 634 28.84 17.82 25.99
N GLY A 635 28.57 18.80 26.85
CA GLY A 635 29.18 20.13 26.83
C GLY A 635 28.23 21.21 27.37
N ASP A 636 28.66 21.92 28.42
CA ASP A 636 27.88 22.91 29.19
C ASP A 636 27.58 24.24 28.47
N GLU A 637 27.48 24.25 27.13
CA GLU A 637 27.08 25.44 26.38
C GLU A 637 25.97 25.12 25.36
N ILE A 638 24.89 25.89 25.43
CA ILE A 638 23.67 25.72 24.63
C ILE A 638 23.98 25.84 23.13
N CYS A 639 23.70 24.77 22.37
CA CYS A 639 23.85 24.73 20.91
C CYS A 639 22.91 25.73 20.21
N ALA A 640 23.46 26.57 19.32
CA ALA A 640 22.75 27.61 18.55
C ALA A 640 21.53 27.12 17.74
N ARG A 641 21.51 25.83 17.35
CA ARG A 641 20.41 25.20 16.59
C ARG A 641 19.15 24.99 17.43
N CYS A 642 19.31 24.75 18.74
CA CYS A 642 18.20 24.62 19.69
C CYS A 642 17.58 25.99 20.02
N ASN A 643 18.35 27.07 19.87
CA ASN A 643 17.89 28.44 20.08
C ASN A 643 16.99 28.92 18.92
N ASP A 644 17.34 28.57 17.67
CA ASP A 644 16.55 28.93 16.49
C ASP A 644 15.17 28.25 16.43
N ASP A 645 15.08 26.96 16.80
CA ASP A 645 13.81 26.24 16.81
C ASP A 645 12.92 26.64 18.01
N SER A 646 13.52 27.00 19.15
CA SER A 646 12.81 27.56 20.31
C SER A 646 12.27 28.96 20.02
N GLN A 647 13.09 29.83 19.42
CA GLN A 647 12.69 31.18 19.03
C GLN A 647 11.65 31.18 17.90
N ARG A 648 11.76 30.29 16.89
CA ARG A 648 10.72 30.14 15.87
C ARG A 648 9.40 29.68 16.44
N ARG A 649 9.41 28.76 17.42
CA ARG A 649 8.18 28.31 18.10
C ARG A 649 7.60 29.42 18.99
N GLN A 650 8.41 30.17 19.73
CA GLN A 650 7.92 31.31 20.52
C GLN A 650 7.37 32.44 19.65
N ILE A 651 8.03 32.79 18.53
CA ILE A 651 7.55 33.83 17.60
C ILE A 651 6.23 33.39 16.94
N GLN A 652 6.07 32.11 16.60
CA GLN A 652 4.82 31.58 16.03
C GLN A 652 3.69 31.50 17.05
N THR A 653 3.99 31.17 18.32
CA THR A 653 3.00 31.16 19.41
C THR A 653 2.55 32.58 19.76
N ILE A 654 3.47 33.54 19.88
CA ILE A 654 3.15 34.96 20.15
C ILE A 654 2.36 35.58 18.96
N ALA A 655 2.69 35.22 17.72
CA ALA A 655 1.94 35.67 16.54
C ALA A 655 0.54 35.05 16.45
N LYS A 656 0.34 33.87 17.02
CA LYS A 656 -0.96 33.18 17.10
C LYS A 656 -1.82 33.74 18.24
N GLU A 657 -1.25 33.93 19.42
CA GLU A 657 -1.91 34.57 20.57
C GLU A 657 -2.33 36.01 20.28
N LYS A 658 -1.52 36.78 19.52
CA LYS A 658 -1.91 38.13 19.07
C LYS A 658 -3.00 38.15 17.99
N ARG A 659 -3.20 37.06 17.23
CA ARG A 659 -4.31 36.93 16.27
C ARG A 659 -5.61 36.51 16.95
N ASP A 660 -5.51 35.74 18.04
CA ASP A 660 -6.66 35.17 18.74
C ASP A 660 -7.21 36.10 19.85
N LEU A 661 -6.56 37.25 20.13
CA LEU A 661 -6.94 38.21 21.17
C LEU A 661 -7.56 39.53 20.67
N ALA A 662 -8.01 39.64 19.41
CA ALA A 662 -8.72 40.83 18.94
C ALA A 662 -10.21 40.76 19.36
N PRO A 663 -10.73 41.63 20.26
CA PRO A 663 -12.12 41.59 20.67
C PRO A 663 -13.01 42.27 19.62
N THR A 664 -14.03 41.56 19.16
CA THR A 664 -15.25 42.15 18.64
C THR A 664 -15.99 42.86 19.78
N ASN A 665 -16.33 44.14 19.65
CA ASN A 665 -17.63 44.62 20.14
C ASN A 665 -18.04 46.01 19.61
N SER A 666 -19.34 46.10 19.39
CA SER A 666 -20.17 47.21 18.96
C SER A 666 -20.52 48.19 20.09
N LEU A 667 -20.73 49.47 19.71
CA LEU A 667 -21.64 50.49 20.28
C LEU A 667 -21.51 50.85 21.79
N SER A 668 -21.05 52.06 22.13
CA SER A 668 -21.87 53.30 22.25
C SER A 668 -21.12 54.44 22.98
N SER A 669 -21.36 55.67 22.47
CA SER A 669 -21.55 56.95 23.19
C SER A 669 -20.43 57.62 24.06
N THR A 670 -20.03 58.82 23.56
CA THR A 670 -19.86 60.11 24.28
C THR A 670 -18.51 60.57 24.88
N VAL A 671 -18.16 61.83 24.53
CA VAL A 671 -17.32 62.86 25.23
C VAL A 671 -15.80 62.85 24.95
N LYS A 672 -15.30 63.75 24.05
CA LYS A 672 -14.50 65.01 24.27
C LYS A 672 -13.11 64.78 24.92
N VAL A 673 -11.97 65.41 24.59
CA VAL A 673 -11.52 66.57 23.80
C VAL A 673 -9.97 66.57 23.79
N ALA A 674 -9.34 67.10 22.70
CA ALA A 674 -7.96 67.63 22.58
C ALA A 674 -6.74 66.70 22.84
N THR A 675 -5.65 66.67 22.05
CA THR A 675 -4.93 67.77 21.36
C THR A 675 -3.96 67.24 20.27
N LYS A 676 -3.81 68.04 19.19
CA LYS A 676 -2.71 68.26 18.20
C LYS A 676 -1.31 67.67 18.54
N ARG A 677 -0.38 67.31 17.62
CA ARG A 677 -0.09 67.73 16.22
C ARG A 677 0.99 66.80 15.58
N ALA A 678 0.80 66.52 14.28
CA ALA A 678 1.76 66.43 13.16
C ALA A 678 2.88 65.36 13.08
N TYR A 679 2.87 64.52 12.04
CA TYR A 679 3.58 64.75 10.76
C TYR A 679 3.07 63.80 9.65
N SER A 680 3.06 64.29 8.41
CA SER A 680 2.54 63.68 7.18
C SER A 680 3.57 62.81 6.44
N ASP A 681 3.10 62.18 5.36
CA ASP A 681 3.81 61.50 4.26
C ASP A 681 3.96 59.99 4.48
N THR A 682 3.19 59.11 3.82
CA THR A 682 3.13 58.96 2.36
C THR A 682 1.95 58.07 1.99
N ALA A 683 1.03 58.61 1.20
CA ALA A 683 -0.09 57.90 0.61
C ALA A 683 0.09 57.91 -0.92
N HIS A 684 0.89 57.03 -1.50
CA HIS A 684 1.01 56.86 -2.96
C HIS A 684 1.33 55.39 -3.29
N SER A 685 0.32 54.52 -3.36
CA SER A 685 0.36 53.30 -4.22
C SER A 685 -0.98 52.57 -4.39
N GLU A 686 -2.03 52.86 -3.60
CA GLU A 686 -3.33 52.18 -3.74
C GLU A 686 -4.20 52.68 -4.92
N VAL A 687 -3.90 53.85 -5.48
CA VAL A 687 -4.68 54.46 -6.58
C VAL A 687 -4.36 53.82 -7.94
N ASP A 688 -3.18 53.22 -8.10
CA ASP A 688 -2.74 52.63 -9.38
C ASP A 688 -3.33 51.23 -9.64
N LEU A 689 -3.69 50.50 -8.58
CA LEU A 689 -4.27 49.16 -8.72
C LEU A 689 -5.73 49.20 -9.20
N ARG A 690 -6.50 50.21 -8.78
CA ARG A 690 -7.91 50.38 -9.18
C ARG A 690 -8.07 50.89 -10.61
N ARG A 691 -7.08 51.63 -11.14
CA ARG A 691 -7.09 52.13 -12.52
C ARG A 691 -6.80 51.03 -13.55
N ARG A 692 -5.91 50.08 -13.24
CA ARG A 692 -5.58 48.94 -14.13
C ARG A 692 -6.71 47.91 -14.25
N MET A 693 -7.52 47.73 -13.21
CA MET A 693 -8.67 46.81 -13.26
C MET A 693 -9.86 47.36 -14.07
N ARG A 694 -10.03 48.69 -14.15
CA ARG A 694 -11.07 49.31 -15.00
C ARG A 694 -10.76 49.24 -16.49
N MET A 695 -9.49 49.39 -16.90
CA MET A 695 -9.11 49.36 -18.33
C MET A 695 -9.16 47.96 -18.97
N LYS A 696 -8.97 46.88 -18.20
CA LYS A 696 -9.13 45.51 -18.72
C LYS A 696 -10.59 45.10 -18.97
N ARG A 697 -11.55 45.80 -18.36
CA ARG A 697 -12.99 45.52 -18.53
C ARG A 697 -13.55 46.22 -19.78
N ALA A 698 -13.09 47.44 -20.07
CA ALA A 698 -13.48 48.20 -21.27
C ALA A 698 -12.95 47.58 -22.57
N LYS A 699 -11.71 47.06 -22.59
CA LYS A 699 -11.14 46.47 -23.81
C LYS A 699 -11.74 45.11 -24.21
N LYS A 700 -12.55 44.49 -23.33
CA LYS A 700 -13.28 43.24 -23.61
C LYS A 700 -14.68 43.49 -24.20
N GLU A 701 -15.13 44.74 -24.22
CA GLU A 701 -16.39 45.18 -24.81
C GLU A 701 -16.19 45.75 -26.23
N GLU A 702 -15.04 46.36 -26.54
CA GLU A 702 -14.73 46.89 -27.89
C GLU A 702 -14.45 45.79 -28.95
N ASP A 703 -13.77 44.69 -28.59
CA ASP A 703 -13.45 43.63 -29.58
C ASP A 703 -14.67 42.76 -29.97
N LYS A 704 -15.86 43.03 -29.41
CA LYS A 704 -17.12 42.38 -29.84
C LYS A 704 -17.84 43.12 -30.98
N ASP A 705 -17.57 44.41 -31.19
CA ASP A 705 -18.29 45.23 -32.16
C ASP A 705 -17.60 45.35 -33.53
N GLU A 706 -16.32 44.99 -33.67
CA GLU A 706 -15.63 44.97 -34.99
C GLU A 706 -15.94 43.72 -35.84
N SER A 707 -16.91 42.88 -35.44
CA SER A 707 -17.43 41.76 -36.25
C SER A 707 -18.61 42.14 -37.18
N LYS A 708 -18.87 43.44 -37.37
CA LYS A 708 -19.86 43.98 -38.32
C LYS A 708 -19.36 45.23 -39.06
N ALA A 709 -18.33 45.09 -39.90
CA ALA A 709 -18.05 45.97 -41.04
C ALA A 709 -17.17 45.24 -42.06
#